data_AF-A0A9N7MRW7-F1
#
_entry.id   AF-A0A9N7MRW7-F1
#
_cell.length_a   1.000
_cell.length_b   1.000
_cell.length_c   1.000
_cell.angle_alpha   90.00
_cell.angle_beta   90.00
_cell.angle_gamma   90.00
#
_symmetry.space_group_name_H-M   'P 1'
#
loop_
_entity.id
_entity.type
_entity.pdbx_description
1 polymer ?
#
loop_
_entity_poly.entity_id
_entity_poly.type
_entity_poly.pdbx_seq_one_letter_code
_entity_poly.pdbx_strand_id
1 'polypeptide(L)'
;MGSEAPPLPKWASKHCIMGIDEAGRGPVLGPMVYGCLYCPLSYQKALSTLNFADSKTLKEEKREELFENLKADESIGWAVDVIDPRELSAKMLKKSKINLNEISHDSAIGLINKVLSIGVLLTEVYLDTVGDAEKYRLKLSERFPNIMFVVSKKADSLYPVVSGASIVAKVTRDRALRDWVLDETAEDLHRNFGSGYPADPHTKAWLEDHKHPVFGFPTLVRFSWGTCTSYSKDFVDVLWESDDPDEAVNGKKSKKQMKLTSVEQITIHFNSCAIKMAMPRTRSGRTTSLRDSDTRLSDSDRIEGAGSWDAIEWTKVDPVSRPVPLGLQQFLLEGERVIVEGYGVVLVNTDEAGTLFVTNFRLLFLSDGSRSIIGLGTIPLATIEKFSKSVMKLSSGPRQVDKAPSQRLLQVIGRDMRIIVFGFRPRTKQRRAVYDALMRCARPARLWDLYAFAVGPSKFSNTNPKVRLLNEYFRLLGLVSHHASSRTIEDGSFTLSNEWWRISSVNSNYAMCPTYPFALLVPNSMSDVDIQQACTFRARCRLPAISWCHPGTGAVLARSSQPLVGLMMNMRSNADEKLVASLWTQLAGIKERRRKLYIADARPRKNALANGAMGGGSESSANYSQSEIVFFGIDNIHAMRESLVRLRDYVDTHGANSSDGMSSYLRHGGWTWGGGNLSSMSASVSTLGDSGWLIHVQSVLAGSAWIAARVALESATVLVHCSDGWDRTTQLVSLASLLLDPYYRTIQGFQALVEKDWLAFGHPFSDRLGMPTVSGSDGLPGEFSRQASTGSIPSSPMRQSSGTSTPHSTSSHAQNQSSPIFLQWVDCVSQLLRMYPFAFEFSSVFLVELVDCVLSCRFGNFLCNSERERQQAGVYDACGCLWMYLADVRASDGRSHVHYNHFYEPSKFQGPLLPPAAALAPTLWPQFHLRWSCPSEAQAGEIEVHCRNMAKKICELQKAKEMAEAKVKETEATVESLSVELRNEKLSNSSARDWVRITKRETAAIKRAVQSLGCKVHFSEDGDCIVSIENNSTEIPQKPLFSVSDMQSGGYFTHDEQSDNTMSRFAHTPHDGVDDDDDSGSPMNSVCGSLCPLRTRDGGCRWPHAGCAQFGSQFIGLKANFDAFDRLSIYDSYFEPQ
;
A
#
# COMPACT_ATOMS: atom_id res chain seq x y z
N MET A 1 -18.38 -8.48 -5.84
CA MET A 1 -19.47 -9.34 -6.35
C MET A 1 -18.91 -10.74 -6.46
N GLY A 2 -19.68 -11.78 -6.14
CA GLY A 2 -19.20 -13.16 -6.21
C GLY A 2 -19.11 -13.62 -7.67
N SER A 3 -18.04 -14.32 -8.02
CA SER A 3 -18.01 -15.16 -9.22
C SER A 3 -18.52 -16.54 -8.80
N GLU A 4 -19.70 -16.92 -9.28
CA GLU A 4 -20.18 -18.28 -9.15
C GLU A 4 -19.20 -19.24 -9.86
N ALA A 5 -18.99 -20.42 -9.29
CA ALA A 5 -18.23 -21.47 -9.97
C ALA A 5 -18.97 -21.88 -11.25
N PRO A 6 -18.27 -22.21 -12.35
CA PRO A 6 -18.92 -22.59 -13.60
C PRO A 6 -19.88 -23.78 -13.37
N PRO A 7 -21.05 -23.80 -14.03
CA PRO A 7 -22.06 -24.82 -13.79
C PRO A 7 -21.51 -26.21 -14.08
N LEU A 8 -21.71 -27.12 -13.12
CA LEU A 8 -21.29 -28.52 -13.21
C LEU A 8 -21.82 -29.16 -14.50
N PRO A 9 -20.97 -29.83 -15.32
CA PRO A 9 -21.43 -30.53 -16.49
C PRO A 9 -22.51 -31.56 -16.12
N LYS A 10 -23.61 -31.63 -16.88
CA LYS A 10 -24.76 -32.52 -16.61
C LYS A 10 -24.39 -34.01 -16.50
N TRP A 11 -23.20 -34.37 -16.95
CA TRP A 11 -22.65 -35.72 -16.91
C TRP A 11 -21.69 -35.99 -15.73
N ALA A 12 -21.29 -34.97 -14.95
CA ALA A 12 -20.33 -35.13 -13.84
C ALA A 12 -20.83 -36.06 -12.71
N SER A 13 -22.14 -36.25 -12.59
CA SER A 13 -22.78 -37.20 -11.66
C SER A 13 -22.78 -38.66 -12.15
N LYS A 14 -22.35 -38.92 -13.39
CA LYS A 14 -22.20 -40.27 -13.95
C LYS A 14 -20.80 -40.80 -13.65
N HIS A 15 -20.64 -42.12 -13.68
CA HIS A 15 -19.33 -42.75 -13.56
C HIS A 15 -18.41 -42.28 -14.70
N CYS A 16 -17.25 -41.73 -14.33
CA CYS A 16 -16.30 -41.12 -15.26
C CYS A 16 -14.96 -41.87 -15.30
N ILE A 17 -14.34 -41.81 -16.46
CA ILE A 17 -12.99 -42.30 -16.77
C ILE A 17 -12.07 -41.12 -17.03
N MET A 18 -10.82 -41.21 -16.59
CA MET A 18 -9.77 -40.19 -16.77
C MET A 18 -8.49 -40.81 -17.34
N GLY A 19 -7.83 -40.07 -18.23
CA GLY A 19 -6.48 -40.34 -18.71
C GLY A 19 -5.53 -39.26 -18.21
N ILE A 20 -4.28 -39.64 -17.89
CA ILE A 20 -3.20 -38.72 -17.53
C ILE A 20 -1.93 -39.12 -18.29
N ASP A 21 -1.28 -38.14 -18.92
CA ASP A 21 0.00 -38.32 -19.63
C ASP A 21 0.89 -37.08 -19.48
N GLU A 22 2.20 -37.21 -19.73
CA GLU A 22 3.16 -36.12 -19.60
C GLU A 22 3.91 -35.74 -20.88
N ALA A 23 4.08 -34.43 -21.05
CA ALA A 23 4.93 -33.84 -22.08
C ALA A 23 6.18 -33.20 -21.46
N GLY A 24 7.34 -33.53 -22.00
CA GLY A 24 8.58 -32.84 -21.67
C GLY A 24 9.37 -33.38 -20.49
N ARG A 25 9.19 -34.64 -20.09
CA ARG A 25 10.01 -35.27 -19.04
C ARG A 25 11.49 -35.45 -19.41
N GLY A 26 11.81 -35.59 -20.71
CA GLY A 26 13.17 -35.80 -21.23
C GLY A 26 14.01 -34.53 -21.53
N PRO A 27 13.47 -33.51 -22.22
CA PRO A 27 14.18 -32.30 -22.60
C PRO A 27 14.86 -31.54 -21.45
N VAL A 28 15.98 -30.91 -21.77
CA VAL A 28 16.70 -29.98 -20.87
C VAL A 28 16.13 -28.55 -20.95
N LEU A 29 15.38 -28.23 -22.03
CA LEU A 29 14.67 -26.95 -22.19
C LEU A 29 13.15 -27.06 -21.94
N GLY A 30 12.59 -26.03 -21.33
CA GLY A 30 11.14 -25.80 -21.20
C GLY A 30 10.45 -26.54 -20.06
N PRO A 31 9.17 -26.25 -19.79
CA PRO A 31 8.41 -26.78 -18.65
C PRO A 31 8.10 -28.28 -18.81
N MET A 32 7.87 -28.99 -17.71
CA MET A 32 7.27 -30.34 -17.76
C MET A 32 5.77 -30.18 -17.54
N VAL A 33 4.95 -30.72 -18.43
CA VAL A 33 3.50 -30.55 -18.40
C VAL A 33 2.84 -31.90 -18.21
N TYR A 34 1.99 -32.04 -17.20
CA TYR A 34 1.04 -33.14 -17.07
C TYR A 34 -0.31 -32.67 -17.60
N GLY A 35 -0.90 -33.44 -18.51
CA GLY A 35 -2.25 -33.22 -19.01
C GLY A 35 -3.17 -34.32 -18.49
N CYS A 36 -4.43 -33.97 -18.26
CA CYS A 36 -5.49 -34.96 -18.08
C CYS A 36 -6.69 -34.66 -18.96
N LEU A 37 -7.38 -35.73 -19.35
CA LEU A 37 -8.66 -35.70 -20.04
C LEU A 37 -9.61 -36.66 -19.33
N TYR A 38 -10.85 -36.25 -19.08
CA TYR A 38 -11.85 -37.05 -18.36
C TYR A 38 -13.23 -36.89 -18.99
N CYS A 39 -14.02 -37.96 -18.95
CA CYS A 39 -15.34 -38.02 -19.58
C CYS A 39 -16.21 -39.12 -18.94
N PRO A 40 -17.51 -39.20 -19.26
CA PRO A 40 -18.35 -40.32 -18.83
C PRO A 40 -17.91 -41.64 -19.47
N LEU A 41 -18.00 -42.75 -18.73
CA LEU A 41 -17.67 -44.09 -19.24
C LEU A 41 -18.41 -44.46 -20.53
N SER A 42 -19.65 -43.97 -20.72
CA SER A 42 -20.41 -44.15 -21.97
C SER A 42 -19.76 -43.50 -23.20
N TYR A 43 -18.93 -42.46 -23.01
CA TYR A 43 -18.30 -41.68 -24.07
C TYR A 43 -16.97 -42.30 -24.57
N GLN A 44 -16.42 -43.27 -23.85
CA GLN A 44 -15.17 -43.97 -24.20
C GLN A 44 -15.17 -44.55 -25.64
N LYS A 45 -16.34 -45.00 -26.13
CA LYS A 45 -16.51 -45.49 -27.50
C LYS A 45 -16.42 -44.38 -28.56
N ALA A 46 -16.97 -43.19 -28.28
CA ALA A 46 -16.85 -42.03 -29.16
C ALA A 46 -15.41 -41.47 -29.18
N LEU A 47 -14.72 -41.49 -28.04
CA LEU A 47 -13.29 -41.17 -27.96
C LEU A 47 -12.42 -42.08 -28.85
N SER A 48 -12.79 -43.35 -29.01
CA SER A 48 -12.06 -44.26 -29.92
C SER A 48 -12.23 -43.93 -31.40
N THR A 49 -13.31 -43.25 -31.79
CA THR A 49 -13.54 -42.82 -33.19
C THR A 49 -12.83 -41.51 -33.56
N LEU A 50 -12.27 -40.78 -32.60
CA LEU A 50 -11.59 -39.50 -32.83
C LEU A 50 -10.12 -39.64 -33.32
N ASN A 51 -9.65 -40.88 -33.59
CA ASN A 51 -8.35 -41.18 -34.21
C ASN A 51 -7.13 -40.53 -33.49
N PHE A 52 -7.15 -40.52 -32.17
CA PHE A 52 -6.00 -40.15 -31.32
C PHE A 52 -4.89 -41.23 -31.37
N ALA A 53 -4.25 -41.39 -32.52
CA ALA A 53 -3.02 -42.17 -32.65
C ALA A 53 -1.85 -41.49 -31.91
N ASP A 54 -0.77 -42.24 -31.63
CA ASP A 54 0.42 -41.80 -30.90
C ASP A 54 0.80 -40.34 -31.24
N SER A 55 0.71 -39.47 -30.24
CA SER A 55 0.92 -38.01 -30.35
C SER A 55 2.32 -37.65 -30.86
N LYS A 56 3.26 -38.60 -30.82
CA LYS A 56 4.64 -38.48 -31.32
C LYS A 56 4.74 -38.70 -32.84
N THR A 57 3.71 -39.30 -33.46
CA THR A 57 3.63 -39.53 -34.93
C THR A 57 2.79 -38.48 -35.67
N LEU A 58 1.97 -37.73 -34.95
CA LEU A 58 1.15 -36.65 -35.50
C LEU A 58 1.97 -35.36 -35.70
N LYS A 59 1.71 -34.67 -36.82
CA LYS A 59 2.26 -33.33 -37.09
C LYS A 59 1.69 -32.30 -36.10
N GLU A 60 2.45 -31.22 -35.87
CA GLU A 60 2.11 -30.17 -34.91
C GLU A 60 0.76 -29.53 -35.19
N GLU A 61 0.48 -29.19 -36.45
CA GLU A 61 -0.78 -28.56 -36.88
C GLU A 61 -1.98 -29.48 -36.59
N LYS A 62 -1.81 -30.79 -36.76
CA LYS A 62 -2.88 -31.77 -36.49
C LYS A 62 -3.13 -31.96 -35.00
N ARG A 63 -2.11 -31.80 -34.14
CA ARG A 63 -2.29 -31.82 -32.68
C ARG A 63 -3.01 -30.57 -32.18
N GLU A 64 -2.68 -29.41 -32.72
CA GLU A 64 -3.38 -28.14 -32.42
C GLU A 64 -4.88 -28.24 -32.81
N GLU A 65 -5.18 -28.75 -34.01
CA GLU A 65 -6.57 -29.00 -34.46
C GLU A 65 -7.32 -29.96 -33.53
N LEU A 66 -6.70 -31.09 -33.17
CA LEU A 66 -7.30 -32.06 -32.25
C LEU A 66 -7.52 -31.50 -30.84
N PHE A 67 -6.66 -30.59 -30.37
CA PHE A 67 -6.80 -29.95 -29.06
C PHE A 67 -7.94 -28.93 -29.02
N GLU A 68 -8.12 -28.10 -30.06
CA GLU A 68 -9.28 -27.19 -30.10
C GLU A 68 -10.60 -27.97 -30.30
N ASN A 69 -10.60 -29.07 -31.07
CA ASN A 69 -11.76 -29.98 -31.15
C ASN A 69 -12.11 -30.59 -29.79
N LEU A 70 -11.12 -31.02 -29.00
CA LEU A 70 -11.31 -31.53 -27.63
C LEU A 70 -11.84 -30.47 -26.66
N LYS A 71 -11.53 -29.20 -26.90
CA LYS A 71 -11.96 -28.06 -26.07
C LYS A 71 -13.38 -27.59 -26.42
N ALA A 72 -13.84 -27.83 -27.64
CA ALA A 72 -15.20 -27.53 -28.10
C ALA A 72 -16.24 -28.60 -27.70
N ASP A 73 -15.82 -29.79 -27.29
CA ASP A 73 -16.71 -30.90 -26.91
C ASP A 73 -17.13 -30.81 -25.42
N GLU A 74 -18.36 -30.34 -25.17
CA GLU A 74 -18.96 -30.28 -23.82
C GLU A 74 -19.06 -31.65 -23.10
N SER A 75 -18.87 -32.77 -23.81
CA SER A 75 -18.87 -34.14 -23.25
C SER A 75 -17.55 -34.53 -22.60
N ILE A 76 -16.51 -33.69 -22.73
CA ILE A 76 -15.15 -33.93 -22.26
C ILE A 76 -14.72 -32.80 -21.32
N GLY A 77 -14.08 -33.15 -20.21
CA GLY A 77 -13.30 -32.22 -19.40
C GLY A 77 -11.81 -32.46 -19.58
N TRP A 78 -11.00 -31.40 -19.47
CA TRP A 78 -9.54 -31.50 -19.46
C TRP A 78 -8.94 -30.54 -18.44
N ALA A 79 -7.70 -30.80 -18.04
CA ALA A 79 -6.90 -29.88 -17.24
C ALA A 79 -5.40 -30.14 -17.46
N VAL A 80 -4.58 -29.18 -17.05
CA VAL A 80 -3.12 -29.26 -17.10
C VAL A 80 -2.51 -28.84 -15.76
N ASP A 81 -1.31 -29.37 -15.51
CA ASP A 81 -0.36 -28.95 -14.49
C ASP A 81 0.98 -28.67 -15.18
N VAL A 82 1.52 -27.45 -15.04
CA VAL A 82 2.66 -26.93 -15.80
C VAL A 82 3.79 -26.60 -14.83
N ILE A 83 4.82 -27.43 -14.80
CA ILE A 83 5.94 -27.31 -13.87
C ILE A 83 7.09 -26.54 -14.53
N ASP A 84 7.44 -25.39 -13.95
CA ASP A 84 8.46 -24.47 -14.44
C ASP A 84 9.88 -25.10 -14.37
N PRO A 85 10.79 -24.84 -15.34
CA PRO A 85 12.18 -25.34 -15.33
C PRO A 85 12.94 -25.01 -14.04
N ARG A 86 12.69 -23.84 -13.45
CA ARG A 86 13.29 -23.37 -12.19
C ARG A 86 12.78 -24.18 -11.02
N GLU A 87 11.49 -24.50 -10.98
CA GLU A 87 10.89 -25.34 -9.94
C GLU A 87 11.42 -26.78 -9.99
N LEU A 88 11.51 -27.36 -11.19
CA LEU A 88 12.13 -28.67 -11.42
C LEU A 88 13.59 -28.69 -10.95
N SER A 89 14.35 -27.65 -11.28
CA SER A 89 15.75 -27.50 -10.87
C SER A 89 15.88 -27.36 -9.36
N ALA A 90 15.07 -26.51 -8.73
CA ALA A 90 15.08 -26.28 -7.28
C ALA A 90 14.69 -27.54 -6.48
N LYS A 91 13.65 -28.28 -6.90
CA LYS A 91 13.22 -29.53 -6.25
C LYS A 91 14.30 -30.61 -6.32
N MET A 92 15.00 -30.72 -7.45
CA MET A 92 16.02 -31.76 -7.69
C MET A 92 17.42 -31.42 -7.14
N LEU A 93 17.74 -30.14 -6.94
CA LEU A 93 19.04 -29.67 -6.40
C LEU A 93 19.02 -29.38 -4.89
N LYS A 94 17.86 -29.46 -4.23
CA LYS A 94 17.71 -29.27 -2.77
C LYS A 94 18.59 -30.24 -1.95
N LYS A 95 19.05 -29.82 -0.76
CA LYS A 95 19.89 -30.60 0.17
C LYS A 95 19.32 -32.01 0.46
N SER A 96 17.99 -32.10 0.60
CA SER A 96 17.24 -33.35 0.45
C SER A 96 16.60 -33.37 -0.94
N LYS A 97 17.15 -34.18 -1.85
CA LYS A 97 16.80 -34.17 -3.29
C LYS A 97 15.48 -34.89 -3.53
N ILE A 98 14.48 -34.18 -4.04
CA ILE A 98 13.24 -34.80 -4.53
C ILE A 98 13.54 -35.41 -5.91
N ASN A 99 13.18 -36.68 -6.10
CA ASN A 99 13.46 -37.38 -7.35
C ASN A 99 12.38 -37.07 -8.42
N LEU A 100 12.75 -37.14 -9.70
CA LEU A 100 11.84 -36.75 -10.79
C LEU A 100 10.56 -37.61 -10.87
N ASN A 101 10.60 -38.87 -10.43
CA ASN A 101 9.41 -39.73 -10.42
C ASN A 101 8.43 -39.33 -9.30
N GLU A 102 8.94 -38.84 -8.16
CA GLU A 102 8.14 -38.32 -7.07
C GLU A 102 7.42 -37.03 -7.46
N ILE A 103 8.12 -36.08 -8.09
CA ILE A 103 7.52 -34.88 -8.70
C ILE A 103 6.41 -35.28 -9.71
N SER A 104 6.70 -36.29 -10.54
CA SER A 104 5.75 -36.82 -11.52
C SER A 104 4.50 -37.43 -10.88
N HIS A 105 4.67 -38.24 -9.82
CA HIS A 105 3.55 -38.84 -9.07
C HIS A 105 2.68 -37.75 -8.43
N ASP A 106 3.30 -36.73 -7.84
CA ASP A 106 2.58 -35.69 -7.12
C ASP A 106 1.76 -34.79 -8.08
N SER A 107 2.26 -34.56 -9.30
CA SER A 107 1.56 -33.82 -10.37
C SER A 107 0.30 -34.57 -10.83
N ALA A 108 0.41 -35.87 -11.09
CA ALA A 108 -0.74 -36.71 -11.43
C ALA A 108 -1.77 -36.80 -10.29
N ILE A 109 -1.30 -36.92 -9.03
CA ILE A 109 -2.16 -36.85 -7.84
C ILE A 109 -2.86 -35.49 -7.73
N GLY A 110 -2.17 -34.38 -8.06
CA GLY A 110 -2.75 -33.04 -8.12
C GLY A 110 -3.92 -32.94 -9.11
N LEU A 111 -3.73 -33.46 -10.33
CA LEU A 111 -4.79 -33.49 -11.34
C LEU A 111 -5.99 -34.34 -10.91
N ILE A 112 -5.78 -35.52 -10.29
CA ILE A 112 -6.88 -36.35 -9.77
C ILE A 112 -7.68 -35.59 -8.70
N ASN A 113 -7.00 -34.96 -7.74
CA ASN A 113 -7.68 -34.16 -6.70
C ASN A 113 -8.46 -32.98 -7.31
N LYS A 114 -7.94 -32.35 -8.38
CA LYS A 114 -8.60 -31.25 -9.08
C LYS A 114 -9.90 -31.69 -9.79
N VAL A 115 -9.91 -32.88 -10.40
CA VAL A 115 -11.13 -33.44 -11.01
C VAL A 115 -12.17 -33.84 -9.95
N LEU A 116 -11.72 -34.42 -8.83
CA LEU A 116 -12.59 -34.77 -7.71
C LEU A 116 -13.20 -33.53 -7.02
N SER A 117 -12.43 -32.46 -6.83
CA SER A 117 -12.92 -31.23 -6.17
C SER A 117 -13.92 -30.43 -7.02
N ILE A 118 -13.92 -30.62 -8.35
CA ILE A 118 -14.97 -30.09 -9.24
C ILE A 118 -16.31 -30.81 -9.00
N GLY A 119 -16.31 -32.03 -8.43
CA GLY A 119 -17.52 -32.82 -8.18
C GLY A 119 -17.81 -33.90 -9.23
N VAL A 120 -16.80 -34.30 -10.02
CA VAL A 120 -16.90 -35.39 -10.99
C VAL A 120 -16.81 -36.74 -10.28
N LEU A 121 -17.77 -37.64 -10.53
CA LEU A 121 -17.77 -39.02 -10.02
C LEU A 121 -16.78 -39.89 -10.80
N LEU A 122 -15.50 -39.64 -10.56
CA LEU A 122 -14.37 -40.36 -11.15
C LEU A 122 -14.24 -41.77 -10.54
N THR A 123 -14.28 -42.81 -11.39
CA THR A 123 -14.20 -44.20 -10.95
C THR A 123 -13.06 -44.99 -11.58
N GLU A 124 -12.53 -44.54 -12.73
CA GLU A 124 -11.40 -45.20 -13.41
C GLU A 124 -10.36 -44.17 -13.87
N VAL A 125 -9.07 -44.44 -13.60
CA VAL A 125 -7.95 -43.58 -14.02
C VAL A 125 -6.86 -44.41 -14.69
N TYR A 126 -6.50 -44.00 -15.91
CA TYR A 126 -5.49 -44.61 -16.76
C TYR A 126 -4.31 -43.66 -16.92
N LEU A 127 -3.07 -44.16 -16.81
CA LEU A 127 -1.87 -43.34 -16.97
C LEU A 127 -0.63 -44.13 -17.36
N ASP A 128 0.33 -43.46 -18.01
CA ASP A 128 1.64 -44.07 -18.31
C ASP A 128 2.51 -44.14 -17.03
N THR A 129 3.49 -45.05 -17.03
CA THR A 129 4.29 -45.39 -15.86
C THR A 129 5.64 -44.69 -15.84
N VAL A 130 5.80 -43.75 -14.90
CA VAL A 130 7.08 -43.11 -14.57
C VAL A 130 7.89 -43.94 -13.57
N GLY A 131 8.26 -45.16 -13.99
CA GLY A 131 9.03 -46.12 -13.19
C GLY A 131 8.33 -47.47 -13.04
N ASP A 132 8.31 -47.99 -11.82
CA ASP A 132 7.70 -49.27 -11.45
C ASP A 132 6.17 -49.13 -11.37
N ALA A 133 5.49 -49.74 -12.33
CA ALA A 133 4.04 -49.60 -12.53
C ALA A 133 3.23 -50.10 -11.33
N GLU A 134 3.63 -51.22 -10.71
CA GLU A 134 2.90 -51.79 -9.58
C GLU A 134 3.06 -50.93 -8.33
N LYS A 135 4.27 -50.42 -8.06
CA LYS A 135 4.48 -49.48 -6.94
C LYS A 135 3.69 -48.19 -7.12
N TYR A 136 3.61 -47.68 -8.35
CA TYR A 136 2.84 -46.47 -8.63
C TYR A 136 1.33 -46.71 -8.51
N ARG A 137 0.83 -47.83 -9.05
CA ARG A 137 -0.56 -48.27 -8.91
C ARG A 137 -0.96 -48.43 -7.44
N LEU A 138 -0.10 -49.03 -6.61
CA LEU A 138 -0.31 -49.15 -5.16
C LEU A 138 -0.36 -47.78 -4.47
N LYS A 139 0.61 -46.88 -4.71
CA LYS A 139 0.62 -45.51 -4.15
C LYS A 139 -0.65 -44.73 -4.48
N LEU A 140 -1.21 -44.91 -5.68
CA LEU A 140 -2.48 -44.28 -6.07
C LEU A 140 -3.70 -44.96 -5.40
N SER A 141 -3.74 -46.30 -5.38
CA SER A 141 -4.84 -47.08 -4.78
C SER A 141 -4.96 -46.87 -3.26
N GLU A 142 -3.84 -46.74 -2.55
CA GLU A 142 -3.83 -46.41 -1.11
C GLU A 142 -4.40 -45.02 -0.82
N ARG A 143 -4.16 -44.06 -1.73
CA ARG A 143 -4.58 -42.67 -1.56
C ARG A 143 -6.02 -42.40 -2.04
N PHE A 144 -6.51 -43.18 -3.00
CA PHE A 144 -7.84 -43.06 -3.59
C PHE A 144 -8.53 -44.44 -3.68
N PRO A 145 -8.96 -45.03 -2.57
CA PRO A 145 -9.43 -46.43 -2.51
C PRO A 145 -10.73 -46.71 -3.31
N ASN A 146 -11.46 -45.66 -3.69
CA ASN A 146 -12.71 -45.76 -4.45
C ASN A 146 -12.52 -45.64 -5.98
N ILE A 147 -11.27 -45.60 -6.46
CA ILE A 147 -10.92 -45.40 -7.87
C ILE A 147 -10.07 -46.56 -8.36
N MET A 148 -10.42 -47.12 -9.52
CA MET A 148 -9.66 -48.18 -10.18
C MET A 148 -8.52 -47.56 -11.02
N PHE A 149 -7.27 -47.92 -10.71
CA PHE A 149 -6.08 -47.40 -11.39
C PHE A 149 -5.46 -48.43 -12.34
N VAL A 150 -5.27 -48.03 -13.60
CA VAL A 150 -4.49 -48.77 -14.59
C VAL A 150 -3.22 -47.98 -14.93
N VAL A 151 -2.08 -48.49 -14.44
CA VAL A 151 -0.75 -47.93 -14.71
C VAL A 151 -0.02 -48.88 -15.64
N SER A 152 0.32 -48.44 -16.86
CA SER A 152 0.92 -49.30 -17.87
C SER A 152 1.86 -48.55 -18.81
N LYS A 153 2.93 -49.20 -19.28
CA LYS A 153 3.85 -48.62 -20.28
C LYS A 153 3.12 -48.34 -21.60
N LYS A 154 3.33 -47.15 -22.18
CA LYS A 154 2.68 -46.72 -23.43
C LYS A 154 1.16 -46.65 -23.31
N ALA A 155 0.66 -46.16 -22.18
CA ALA A 155 -0.78 -46.00 -21.97
C ALA A 155 -1.41 -45.07 -23.03
N ASP A 156 -0.65 -44.07 -23.50
CA ASP A 156 -0.96 -43.18 -24.63
C ASP A 156 -1.30 -43.91 -25.94
N SER A 157 -0.79 -45.11 -26.13
CA SER A 157 -0.96 -45.95 -27.32
C SER A 157 -2.02 -47.03 -27.14
N LEU A 158 -2.51 -47.23 -25.91
CA LEU A 158 -3.41 -48.32 -25.52
C LEU A 158 -4.81 -47.83 -25.12
N TYR A 159 -4.92 -46.60 -24.59
CA TYR A 159 -6.16 -46.07 -24.03
C TYR A 159 -6.47 -44.69 -24.62
N PRO A 160 -7.55 -44.53 -25.42
CA PRO A 160 -7.89 -43.26 -26.08
C PRO A 160 -7.97 -42.05 -25.16
N VAL A 161 -8.37 -42.27 -23.90
CA VAL A 161 -8.45 -41.21 -22.87
C VAL A 161 -7.05 -40.69 -22.47
N VAL A 162 -6.03 -41.56 -22.48
CA VAL A 162 -4.62 -41.18 -22.25
C VAL A 162 -4.01 -40.60 -23.52
N SER A 163 -4.38 -41.11 -24.70
CA SER A 163 -4.00 -40.50 -26.00
C SER A 163 -4.46 -39.04 -26.11
N GLY A 164 -5.69 -38.75 -25.67
CA GLY A 164 -6.20 -37.38 -25.59
C GLY A 164 -5.47 -36.53 -24.54
N ALA A 165 -5.20 -37.07 -23.35
CA ALA A 165 -4.39 -36.41 -22.32
C ALA A 165 -2.96 -36.08 -22.81
N SER A 166 -2.37 -36.95 -23.64
CA SER A 166 -1.07 -36.74 -24.29
C SER A 166 -1.08 -35.52 -25.19
N ILE A 167 -2.14 -35.33 -26.00
CA ILE A 167 -2.31 -34.17 -26.87
C ILE A 167 -2.46 -32.89 -26.02
N VAL A 168 -3.29 -32.92 -24.97
CA VAL A 168 -3.47 -31.82 -24.01
C VAL A 168 -2.13 -31.39 -23.40
N ALA A 169 -1.33 -32.34 -22.91
CA ALA A 169 -0.02 -32.08 -22.33
C ALA A 169 0.97 -31.52 -23.38
N LYS A 170 1.01 -32.13 -24.56
CA LYS A 170 1.99 -31.83 -25.62
C LYS A 170 1.74 -30.48 -26.27
N VAL A 171 0.49 -30.17 -26.63
CA VAL A 171 0.11 -28.86 -27.19
C VAL A 171 0.35 -27.75 -26.17
N THR A 172 -0.01 -27.96 -24.91
CA THR A 172 0.25 -26.98 -23.83
C THR A 172 1.75 -26.73 -23.63
N ARG A 173 2.59 -27.78 -23.63
CA ARG A 173 4.04 -27.62 -23.56
C ARG A 173 4.60 -26.89 -24.78
N ASP A 174 4.16 -27.25 -25.98
CA ASP A 174 4.70 -26.68 -27.22
C ASP A 174 4.30 -25.21 -27.37
N ARG A 175 3.05 -24.84 -27.04
CA ARG A 175 2.61 -23.44 -26.85
C ARG A 175 3.49 -22.70 -25.83
N ALA A 176 3.62 -23.26 -24.62
CA ALA A 176 4.44 -22.66 -23.56
C ALA A 176 5.91 -22.48 -23.95
N LEU A 177 6.47 -23.35 -24.80
CA LEU A 177 7.83 -23.23 -25.33
C LEU A 177 7.97 -22.14 -26.40
N ARG A 178 7.03 -22.05 -27.35
CA ARG A 178 7.03 -21.03 -28.41
C ARG A 178 6.86 -19.62 -27.83
N ASP A 179 6.03 -19.51 -26.80
CA ASP A 179 5.70 -18.26 -26.12
C ASP A 179 6.57 -18.03 -24.86
N TRP A 180 7.61 -18.84 -24.63
CA TRP A 180 8.43 -18.73 -23.43
C TRP A 180 9.19 -17.40 -23.39
N VAL A 181 8.87 -16.57 -22.39
CA VAL A 181 9.60 -15.33 -22.12
C VAL A 181 10.84 -15.68 -21.29
N LEU A 182 12.01 -15.40 -21.86
CA LEU A 182 13.28 -15.46 -21.14
C LEU A 182 13.41 -14.19 -20.30
N ASP A 183 13.52 -14.33 -18.98
CA ASP A 183 13.64 -13.21 -18.04
C ASP A 183 15.03 -12.50 -18.16
N GLU A 184 15.99 -13.14 -18.82
CA GLU A 184 17.36 -12.65 -19.03
C GLU A 184 17.52 -11.78 -20.29
N THR A 185 17.66 -10.46 -20.10
CA THR A 185 17.89 -9.50 -21.18
C THR A 185 19.36 -9.39 -21.59
N ALA A 186 19.75 -10.12 -22.64
CA ALA A 186 20.87 -9.78 -23.52
C ALA A 186 20.35 -9.76 -24.97
N GLU A 187 20.72 -8.75 -25.76
CA GLU A 187 20.08 -8.43 -27.05
C GLU A 187 20.34 -9.46 -28.19
N ASP A 188 21.10 -10.52 -27.93
CA ASP A 188 21.54 -11.52 -28.92
C ASP A 188 21.01 -12.96 -28.70
N LEU A 189 20.08 -13.21 -27.75
CA LEU A 189 19.53 -14.57 -27.54
C LEU A 189 18.64 -15.02 -28.72
N HIS A 190 19.24 -15.75 -29.66
CA HIS A 190 18.55 -16.24 -30.85
C HIS A 190 17.57 -17.38 -30.50
N ARG A 191 16.33 -17.33 -31.01
CA ARG A 191 15.25 -18.29 -30.67
C ARG A 191 15.38 -19.68 -31.30
N ASN A 192 16.44 -19.96 -32.06
CA ASN A 192 16.68 -21.29 -32.65
C ASN A 192 17.33 -22.28 -31.65
N PHE A 193 16.70 -22.49 -30.50
CA PHE A 193 17.18 -23.38 -29.43
C PHE A 193 17.04 -24.89 -29.72
N GLY A 194 16.68 -25.27 -30.94
CA GLY A 194 16.52 -26.66 -31.36
C GLY A 194 15.33 -27.37 -30.69
N SER A 195 15.42 -28.69 -30.61
CA SER A 195 14.38 -29.58 -30.04
C SER A 195 14.29 -29.57 -28.51
N GLY A 196 15.25 -28.93 -27.83
CA GLY A 196 15.40 -28.95 -26.38
C GLY A 196 15.92 -30.26 -25.78
N TYR A 197 16.29 -31.26 -26.59
CA TYR A 197 16.83 -32.53 -26.11
C TYR A 197 18.36 -32.53 -26.00
N PRO A 198 18.95 -33.15 -24.95
CA PRO A 198 20.40 -33.33 -24.81
C PRO A 198 21.14 -34.04 -25.95
N ALA A 199 20.43 -34.66 -26.90
CA ALA A 199 21.03 -35.34 -28.05
C ALA A 199 21.18 -34.42 -29.28
N ASP A 200 20.42 -33.33 -29.35
CA ASP A 200 20.31 -32.47 -30.52
C ASP A 200 21.48 -31.47 -30.61
N PRO A 201 22.22 -31.43 -31.74
CA PRO A 201 23.31 -30.47 -31.96
C PRO A 201 22.89 -29.01 -31.80
N HIS A 202 21.70 -28.62 -32.24
CA HIS A 202 21.23 -27.22 -32.14
C HIS A 202 20.99 -26.83 -30.68
N THR A 203 20.34 -27.71 -29.91
CA THR A 203 20.16 -27.52 -28.46
C THR A 203 21.51 -27.40 -27.73
N LYS A 204 22.53 -28.18 -28.11
CA LYS A 204 23.87 -28.11 -27.50
C LYS A 204 24.62 -26.82 -27.84
N ALA A 205 24.59 -26.40 -29.10
CA ALA A 205 25.20 -25.15 -29.53
C ALA A 205 24.55 -23.96 -28.80
N TRP A 206 23.21 -23.95 -28.73
CA TRP A 206 22.48 -22.92 -28.01
C TRP A 206 22.80 -22.86 -26.50
N LEU A 207 23.02 -24.00 -25.85
CA LEU A 207 23.48 -24.02 -24.45
C LEU A 207 24.91 -23.49 -24.29
N GLU A 208 25.80 -23.76 -25.24
CA GLU A 208 27.18 -23.27 -25.22
C GLU A 208 27.26 -21.75 -25.44
N ASP A 209 26.49 -21.23 -26.40
CA ASP A 209 26.48 -19.81 -26.79
C ASP A 209 25.84 -18.91 -25.71
N HIS A 210 24.94 -19.44 -24.88
CA HIS A 210 24.15 -18.66 -23.91
C HIS A 210 24.42 -19.00 -22.44
N LYS A 211 25.56 -19.65 -22.14
CA LYS A 211 26.00 -19.86 -20.74
C LYS A 211 26.73 -18.61 -20.21
N HIS A 212 26.37 -18.18 -19.01
CA HIS A 212 27.02 -17.06 -18.30
C HIS A 212 27.90 -17.59 -17.16
N PRO A 213 29.18 -17.17 -17.06
CA PRO A 213 30.13 -17.74 -16.08
C PRO A 213 29.70 -17.56 -14.62
N VAL A 214 28.93 -16.51 -14.29
CA VAL A 214 28.46 -16.25 -12.91
C VAL A 214 27.03 -16.74 -12.65
N PHE A 215 26.20 -16.87 -13.68
CA PHE A 215 24.75 -17.11 -13.53
C PHE A 215 24.28 -18.46 -14.10
N GLY A 216 25.17 -19.23 -14.74
CA GLY A 216 24.85 -20.51 -15.34
C GLY A 216 24.09 -20.33 -16.65
N PHE A 217 22.85 -20.80 -16.72
CA PHE A 217 22.04 -20.81 -17.95
C PHE A 217 20.77 -19.93 -17.83
N PRO A 218 20.11 -19.57 -18.94
CA PRO A 218 18.84 -18.85 -18.90
C PRO A 218 17.71 -19.66 -18.24
N THR A 219 16.69 -18.98 -17.73
CA THR A 219 15.49 -19.51 -17.04
C THR A 219 14.78 -20.66 -17.74
N LEU A 220 14.89 -20.76 -19.07
CA LEU A 220 14.35 -21.85 -19.89
C LEU A 220 15.04 -23.21 -19.64
N VAL A 221 16.27 -23.21 -19.11
CA VAL A 221 17.13 -24.38 -18.96
C VAL A 221 16.92 -25.06 -17.60
N ARG A 222 16.89 -26.39 -17.59
CA ARG A 222 16.79 -27.20 -16.37
C ARG A 222 18.17 -27.57 -15.83
N PHE A 223 18.69 -26.74 -14.92
CA PHE A 223 20.02 -26.87 -14.32
C PHE A 223 20.30 -28.24 -13.66
N SER A 224 19.27 -28.96 -13.22
CA SER A 224 19.39 -30.27 -12.58
C SER A 224 19.67 -31.44 -13.55
N TRP A 225 19.61 -31.21 -14.87
CA TRP A 225 19.90 -32.25 -15.86
C TRP A 225 21.41 -32.47 -15.98
N GLY A 226 21.83 -33.74 -16.09
CA GLY A 226 23.26 -34.10 -16.18
C GLY A 226 24.00 -33.49 -17.38
N THR A 227 23.26 -33.04 -18.41
CA THR A 227 23.78 -32.27 -19.55
C THR A 227 24.30 -30.90 -19.13
N CYS A 228 23.69 -30.23 -18.15
CA CYS A 228 24.20 -28.98 -17.60
C CYS A 228 25.50 -29.21 -16.79
N THR A 229 25.65 -30.39 -16.17
CA THR A 229 26.79 -30.71 -15.31
C THR A 229 28.13 -30.78 -16.05
N SER A 230 28.16 -31.05 -17.37
CA SER A 230 29.41 -30.99 -18.15
C SER A 230 30.01 -29.60 -18.26
N TYR A 231 29.19 -28.55 -18.13
CA TYR A 231 29.59 -27.14 -18.24
C TYR A 231 29.98 -26.52 -16.89
N SER A 232 29.85 -27.25 -15.78
CA SER A 232 30.15 -26.75 -14.42
C SER A 232 31.56 -26.20 -14.25
N LYS A 233 32.51 -26.62 -15.09
CA LYS A 233 33.92 -26.19 -15.06
C LYS A 233 34.14 -24.79 -15.61
N ASP A 234 33.16 -24.26 -16.35
CA ASP A 234 33.22 -22.96 -17.00
C ASP A 234 32.53 -21.87 -16.15
N PHE A 235 32.00 -22.26 -14.99
CA PHE A 235 31.33 -21.37 -14.04
C PHE A 235 32.29 -20.94 -12.91
N VAL A 236 32.04 -19.76 -12.35
CA VAL A 236 32.79 -19.21 -11.22
C VAL A 236 32.37 -19.94 -9.96
N ASP A 237 33.33 -20.56 -9.26
CA ASP A 237 33.10 -21.15 -7.94
C ASP A 237 32.69 -20.05 -6.94
N VAL A 238 31.48 -20.17 -6.39
CA VAL A 238 30.95 -19.27 -5.35
C VAL A 238 31.08 -19.96 -3.99
N LEU A 239 31.94 -19.40 -3.13
CA LEU A 239 32.03 -19.77 -1.72
C LEU A 239 30.89 -19.09 -0.95
N TRP A 240 30.05 -19.89 -0.30
CA TRP A 240 28.96 -19.41 0.56
C TRP A 240 29.43 -19.45 2.02
N GLU A 241 29.23 -18.36 2.78
CA GLU A 241 29.70 -18.20 4.17
C GLU A 241 28.93 -19.06 5.21
N SER A 242 28.23 -20.13 4.79
CA SER A 242 27.39 -20.97 5.66
C SER A 242 27.88 -22.41 5.84
N ASP A 243 29.08 -22.74 5.36
CA ASP A 243 29.73 -24.04 5.59
C ASP A 243 30.82 -23.91 6.69
N ASP A 244 30.40 -23.54 7.90
CA ASP A 244 31.27 -23.58 9.09
C ASP A 244 31.48 -25.05 9.54
N PRO A 245 32.72 -25.53 9.76
CA PRO A 245 33.04 -26.95 9.76
C PRO A 245 32.99 -27.63 11.15
N ASP A 246 31.85 -27.54 11.86
CA ASP A 246 31.70 -28.09 13.23
C ASP A 246 30.60 -29.17 13.37
N GLU A 247 30.81 -30.35 12.78
CA GLU A 247 30.31 -31.63 13.35
C GLU A 247 31.33 -32.76 13.16
N ALA A 248 32.09 -33.09 14.22
CA ALA A 248 33.14 -34.10 14.16
C ALA A 248 33.24 -35.03 15.39
N VAL A 249 32.13 -35.56 15.93
CA VAL A 249 32.16 -36.73 16.83
C VAL A 249 30.96 -37.67 16.65
N ASN A 250 31.02 -38.64 15.72
CA ASN A 250 31.29 -40.05 16.06
C ASN A 250 31.29 -40.93 14.80
N GLY A 251 32.26 -41.85 14.67
CA GLY A 251 32.64 -42.38 13.36
C GLY A 251 32.02 -43.71 12.93
N LYS A 252 31.82 -43.86 11.61
CA LYS A 252 32.26 -45.04 10.84
C LYS A 252 32.55 -44.66 9.38
N LYS A 253 33.64 -45.23 8.84
CA LYS A 253 34.29 -44.79 7.60
C LYS A 253 33.57 -45.29 6.33
N SER A 254 33.41 -44.42 5.34
CA SER A 254 33.72 -44.77 3.95
C SER A 254 34.16 -43.53 3.15
N LYS A 255 34.94 -43.74 2.08
CA LYS A 255 35.77 -42.71 1.43
C LYS A 255 35.13 -42.14 0.16
N LYS A 256 35.19 -40.81 -0.01
CA LYS A 256 35.98 -40.19 -1.08
C LYS A 256 36.23 -38.71 -0.78
N GLN A 257 37.50 -38.33 -0.83
CA GLN A 257 38.01 -37.01 -0.49
C GLN A 257 38.68 -36.45 -1.76
N MET A 258 38.37 -35.21 -2.14
CA MET A 258 39.25 -34.40 -2.99
C MET A 258 39.67 -33.16 -2.21
N LYS A 259 40.95 -32.81 -2.33
CA LYS A 259 41.63 -31.83 -1.47
C LYS A 259 41.37 -30.39 -1.93
N LEU A 260 41.11 -29.51 -0.97
CA LEU A 260 41.60 -28.13 -1.03
C LEU A 260 43.11 -28.13 -0.75
N THR A 261 43.87 -27.26 -1.42
CA THR A 261 45.23 -26.87 -1.01
C THR A 261 45.52 -25.42 -1.32
N SER A 262 46.12 -24.74 -0.32
CA SER A 262 46.99 -23.55 -0.38
C SER A 262 46.44 -22.24 -0.95
N VAL A 263 46.37 -21.26 -0.05
CA VAL A 263 46.48 -19.83 -0.30
C VAL A 263 47.77 -19.49 -1.05
N GLU A 264 47.72 -18.56 -2.01
CA GLU A 264 48.81 -17.60 -2.21
C GLU A 264 48.31 -16.29 -2.83
N GLN A 265 48.93 -15.17 -2.46
CA GLN A 265 48.56 -13.84 -2.95
C GLN A 265 48.96 -13.67 -4.42
N ILE A 266 48.04 -13.21 -5.27
CA ILE A 266 48.41 -12.56 -6.52
C ILE A 266 47.67 -11.23 -6.64
N THR A 267 48.38 -10.15 -6.31
CA THR A 267 48.01 -8.80 -6.71
C THR A 267 48.10 -8.69 -8.23
N ILE A 268 46.97 -8.62 -8.92
CA ILE A 268 46.96 -8.31 -10.36
C ILE A 268 46.64 -6.83 -10.56
N HIS A 269 47.67 -6.04 -10.87
CA HIS A 269 47.47 -4.78 -11.57
C HIS A 269 46.85 -5.05 -12.95
N PHE A 270 45.68 -4.50 -13.23
CA PHE A 270 45.26 -4.27 -14.60
C PHE A 270 45.46 -2.80 -14.97
N ASN A 271 46.29 -2.61 -15.99
CA ASN A 271 46.74 -1.32 -16.47
C ASN A 271 45.58 -0.47 -17.01
N SER A 272 45.80 0.84 -16.98
CA SER A 272 45.02 1.78 -17.78
C SER A 272 45.08 1.41 -19.26
N CYS A 273 43.92 1.16 -19.88
CA CYS A 273 43.77 1.28 -21.33
C CYS A 273 42.78 2.42 -21.60
N ALA A 274 43.31 3.59 -21.91
CA ALA A 274 42.51 4.78 -22.14
C ALA A 274 41.88 4.76 -23.54
N ILE A 275 40.62 4.34 -23.64
CA ILE A 275 39.81 4.62 -24.84
C ILE A 275 39.26 6.04 -24.73
N LYS A 276 39.98 7.01 -25.32
CA LYS A 276 39.46 8.36 -25.55
C LYS A 276 38.36 8.32 -26.61
N MET A 277 37.10 8.18 -26.19
CA MET A 277 35.98 8.63 -27.02
C MET A 277 35.81 10.15 -26.88
N ALA A 278 36.38 10.88 -27.83
CA ALA A 278 36.15 12.32 -27.96
C ALA A 278 34.77 12.56 -28.59
N MET A 279 33.79 12.97 -27.78
CA MET A 279 32.51 13.46 -28.31
C MET A 279 32.69 14.83 -29.00
N PRO A 280 32.03 15.10 -30.15
CA PRO A 280 32.35 16.28 -30.94
C PRO A 280 31.86 17.59 -30.32
N ARG A 281 32.64 18.66 -30.49
CA ARG A 281 32.18 20.03 -30.27
C ARG A 281 31.09 20.39 -31.28
N THR A 282 29.82 20.34 -30.89
CA THR A 282 28.73 20.95 -31.67
C THR A 282 28.82 22.46 -31.59
N ARG A 283 29.16 23.06 -32.74
CA ARG A 283 29.37 24.49 -32.96
C ARG A 283 28.01 25.20 -32.95
N SER A 284 27.80 26.18 -32.06
CA SER A 284 26.54 26.93 -32.02
C SER A 284 26.37 27.76 -33.30
N GLY A 285 25.56 27.25 -34.23
CA GLY A 285 25.21 27.94 -35.46
C GLY A 285 24.28 29.12 -35.17
N ARG A 286 24.66 30.32 -35.60
CA ARG A 286 23.73 31.46 -35.69
C ARG A 286 22.53 31.05 -36.55
N THR A 287 21.33 31.14 -35.99
CA THR A 287 20.10 31.32 -36.78
C THR A 287 19.46 32.65 -36.35
N THR A 288 19.06 33.42 -37.36
CA THR A 288 18.63 34.81 -37.24
C THR A 288 17.13 34.90 -37.02
N SER A 289 16.67 35.53 -35.93
CA SER A 289 15.32 36.09 -35.89
C SER A 289 15.33 37.49 -36.53
N LEU A 290 14.33 37.73 -37.38
CA LEU A 290 14.10 39.03 -38.00
C LEU A 290 13.50 40.01 -36.99
N ARG A 291 13.68 41.31 -37.27
CA ARG A 291 13.13 42.43 -36.49
C ARG A 291 11.60 42.43 -36.58
N ASP A 292 10.92 42.85 -35.52
CA ASP A 292 10.22 44.14 -35.61
C ASP A 292 10.10 44.87 -34.25
N SER A 293 9.52 46.07 -34.30
CA SER A 293 9.89 47.31 -33.61
C SER A 293 9.24 47.62 -32.25
N ASP A 294 9.96 48.45 -31.48
CA ASP A 294 9.53 49.47 -30.52
C ASP A 294 8.72 49.15 -29.24
N THR A 295 9.39 49.29 -28.09
CA THR A 295 9.38 50.58 -27.34
C THR A 295 10.50 50.66 -26.30
N ARG A 296 11.06 51.87 -26.07
CA ARG A 296 12.25 52.11 -25.23
C ARG A 296 11.89 52.43 -23.78
N LEU A 297 12.40 51.65 -22.83
CA LEU A 297 12.75 52.12 -21.46
C LEU A 297 14.08 51.47 -21.02
N SER A 298 14.81 52.15 -20.15
CA SER A 298 16.26 51.98 -19.94
C SER A 298 16.68 50.72 -19.16
N ASP A 299 17.68 50.00 -19.68
CA ASP A 299 18.46 49.00 -18.95
C ASP A 299 19.35 49.65 -17.87
N SER A 300 19.04 49.40 -16.60
CA SER A 300 20.00 49.28 -15.51
C SER A 300 19.38 48.45 -14.37
N ASP A 301 20.20 47.65 -13.68
CA ASP A 301 19.86 46.87 -12.48
C ASP A 301 18.99 45.61 -12.64
N ARG A 302 19.41 44.69 -13.54
CA ARG A 302 19.21 43.25 -13.31
C ARG A 302 20.28 42.72 -12.36
N ILE A 303 19.97 42.68 -11.06
CA ILE A 303 20.80 42.00 -10.06
C ILE A 303 20.53 40.49 -10.12
N GLU A 304 21.51 39.73 -10.60
CA GLU A 304 21.59 38.29 -10.33
C GLU A 304 21.83 38.07 -8.82
N GLY A 305 20.95 37.30 -8.18
CA GLY A 305 20.80 37.30 -6.71
C GLY A 305 20.90 35.93 -6.04
N ALA A 306 21.65 34.98 -6.61
CA ALA A 306 22.00 33.72 -5.94
C ALA A 306 23.26 33.89 -5.08
N GLY A 307 23.15 34.65 -3.99
CA GLY A 307 24.26 34.91 -3.08
C GLY A 307 24.36 33.86 -1.97
N SER A 308 25.41 33.02 -2.03
CA SER A 308 25.82 32.14 -0.93
C SER A 308 26.08 32.92 0.36
N TRP A 309 25.95 32.28 1.53
CA TRP A 309 26.20 32.82 2.88
C TRP A 309 27.38 33.83 2.97
N ASP A 310 28.52 33.53 2.34
CA ASP A 310 29.74 34.35 2.39
C ASP A 310 29.71 35.58 1.47
N ALA A 311 28.79 35.63 0.49
CA ALA A 311 28.57 36.77 -0.41
C ALA A 311 27.58 37.81 0.16
N ILE A 312 26.90 37.51 1.27
CA ILE A 312 25.96 38.43 1.91
C ILE A 312 26.73 39.47 2.75
N GLU A 313 27.03 40.63 2.15
CA GLU A 313 27.44 41.82 2.90
C GLU A 313 26.28 42.34 3.77
N TRP A 314 26.16 41.76 4.98
CA TRP A 314 25.15 42.10 6.00
C TRP A 314 25.11 43.59 6.41
N THR A 315 26.08 44.38 5.97
CA THR A 315 26.24 45.82 6.20
C THR A 315 25.58 46.72 5.14
N LYS A 316 25.16 46.19 3.97
CA LYS A 316 24.58 47.00 2.87
C LYS A 316 23.06 46.87 2.68
N VAL A 317 22.37 46.07 3.49
CA VAL A 317 20.91 45.96 3.42
C VAL A 317 20.28 46.95 4.40
N ASP A 318 19.93 48.14 3.89
CA ASP A 318 19.16 49.15 4.63
C ASP A 318 17.83 48.59 5.17
N PRO A 319 17.31 49.15 6.29
CA PRO A 319 16.05 48.74 6.87
C PRO A 319 14.87 49.27 6.05
N VAL A 320 14.67 48.70 4.85
CA VAL A 320 13.42 48.91 4.11
C VAL A 320 12.30 48.28 4.91
N SER A 321 11.44 49.11 5.49
CA SER A 321 10.13 48.74 6.03
C SER A 321 9.23 48.31 4.88
N ARG A 322 9.50 47.13 4.31
CA ARG A 322 8.59 46.50 3.36
C ARG A 322 7.28 46.19 4.09
N PRO A 323 6.11 46.57 3.53
CA PRO A 323 4.84 46.08 4.04
C PRO A 323 4.85 44.55 4.07
N VAL A 324 4.13 43.98 5.05
CA VAL A 324 3.84 42.54 5.10
C VAL A 324 3.39 42.08 3.69
N PRO A 325 3.94 40.98 3.14
CA PRO A 325 3.54 40.52 1.82
C PRO A 325 2.02 40.35 1.77
N LEU A 326 1.36 41.00 0.81
CA LEU A 326 -0.10 41.11 0.72
C LEU A 326 -0.86 39.76 0.58
N GLY A 327 -0.12 38.64 0.56
CA GLY A 327 -0.64 37.27 0.52
C GLY A 327 -0.34 36.42 1.76
N LEU A 328 0.27 36.93 2.85
CA LEU A 328 0.55 36.09 4.04
C LEU A 328 -0.73 35.45 4.62
N GLN A 329 -1.85 36.16 4.54
CA GLN A 329 -3.16 35.71 5.01
C GLN A 329 -3.69 34.48 4.27
N GLN A 330 -3.20 34.19 3.06
CA GLN A 330 -3.56 32.98 2.29
C GLN A 330 -2.88 31.70 2.81
N PHE A 331 -1.82 31.86 3.62
CA PHE A 331 -0.99 30.75 4.12
C PHE A 331 -1.31 30.36 5.56
N LEU A 332 -1.98 31.23 6.31
CA LEU A 332 -2.42 30.98 7.68
C LEU A 332 -3.65 30.07 7.68
N LEU A 333 -3.69 29.13 8.62
CA LEU A 333 -4.88 28.32 8.87
C LEU A 333 -5.96 29.15 9.57
N GLU A 334 -7.20 28.65 9.54
CA GLU A 334 -8.31 29.23 10.30
C GLU A 334 -7.98 29.34 11.80
N GLY A 335 -8.12 30.52 12.40
CA GLY A 335 -7.72 30.76 13.80
C GLY A 335 -6.21 30.90 14.03
N GLU A 336 -5.37 30.70 13.02
CA GLU A 336 -3.91 30.91 13.11
C GLU A 336 -3.57 32.41 13.06
N ARG A 337 -2.67 32.86 13.94
CA ARG A 337 -2.28 34.26 14.10
C ARG A 337 -0.78 34.38 14.32
N VAL A 338 -0.16 35.36 13.67
CA VAL A 338 1.27 35.70 13.86
C VAL A 338 1.48 36.36 15.22
N ILE A 339 2.55 35.95 15.92
CA ILE A 339 2.95 36.43 17.25
C ILE A 339 4.26 37.22 17.19
N VAL A 340 5.25 36.72 16.43
CA VAL A 340 6.56 37.38 16.22
C VAL A 340 7.06 37.09 14.81
N GLU A 341 7.79 38.05 14.24
CA GLU A 341 8.41 37.97 12.91
C GLU A 341 9.93 38.18 13.01
N GLY A 342 10.68 37.48 12.15
CA GLY A 342 12.11 37.66 11.94
C GLY A 342 12.42 37.81 10.46
N TYR A 343 12.98 38.95 10.07
CA TYR A 343 13.24 39.35 8.69
C TYR A 343 14.71 39.14 8.30
N GLY A 344 14.95 38.57 7.12
CA GLY A 344 16.30 38.26 6.65
C GLY A 344 17.00 37.22 7.53
N VAL A 345 16.24 36.20 7.91
CA VAL A 345 16.69 34.99 8.63
C VAL A 345 17.09 33.96 7.59
N VAL A 346 18.20 33.24 7.81
CA VAL A 346 18.65 32.18 6.90
C VAL A 346 18.33 30.82 7.48
N LEU A 347 17.76 29.93 6.67
CA LEU A 347 17.64 28.51 6.93
C LEU A 347 18.97 27.83 6.56
N VAL A 348 19.81 27.57 7.57
CA VAL A 348 21.21 27.10 7.38
C VAL A 348 21.25 25.73 6.71
N ASN A 349 20.24 24.88 6.92
CA ASN A 349 20.13 23.56 6.27
C ASN A 349 20.13 23.62 4.73
N THR A 350 19.73 24.74 4.12
CA THR A 350 19.57 24.89 2.66
C THR A 350 20.19 26.19 2.10
N ASP A 351 20.88 26.97 2.94
CA ASP A 351 21.38 28.33 2.67
C ASP A 351 20.32 29.31 2.10
N GLU A 352 19.04 29.13 2.45
CA GLU A 352 17.95 29.99 1.97
C GLU A 352 17.67 31.16 2.91
N ALA A 353 17.69 32.39 2.39
CA ALA A 353 17.25 33.58 3.10
C ALA A 353 15.73 33.79 3.00
N GLY A 354 15.11 34.22 4.10
CA GLY A 354 13.66 34.38 4.18
C GLY A 354 13.17 35.14 5.42
N THR A 355 11.85 35.09 5.59
CA THR A 355 11.14 35.64 6.75
C THR A 355 10.56 34.49 7.59
N LEU A 356 10.91 34.47 8.87
CA LEU A 356 10.47 33.48 9.86
C LEU A 356 9.34 34.06 10.72
N PHE A 357 8.17 33.43 10.68
CA PHE A 357 7.01 33.77 11.51
C PHE A 357 6.86 32.74 12.64
N VAL A 358 6.62 33.22 13.85
CA VAL A 358 6.11 32.41 14.97
C VAL A 358 4.61 32.68 15.06
N THR A 359 3.78 31.67 14.82
CA THR A 359 2.32 31.77 14.99
C THR A 359 1.89 31.14 16.32
N ASN A 360 0.59 31.13 16.62
CA ASN A 360 0.01 30.33 17.71
C ASN A 360 -0.02 28.81 17.42
N PHE A 361 0.39 28.37 16.22
CA PHE A 361 0.37 26.95 15.82
C PHE A 361 1.74 26.40 15.40
N ARG A 362 2.55 27.17 14.66
CA ARG A 362 3.80 26.70 14.04
C ARG A 362 4.85 27.80 13.91
N LEU A 363 6.09 27.37 13.69
CA LEU A 363 7.05 28.16 12.92
C LEU A 363 6.70 28.04 11.43
N LEU A 364 6.72 29.16 10.72
CA LEU A 364 6.49 29.24 9.28
C LEU A 364 7.67 29.99 8.65
N PHE A 365 8.39 29.36 7.72
CA PHE A 365 9.50 29.99 7.02
C PHE A 365 9.11 30.24 5.55
N LEU A 366 9.09 31.52 5.16
CA LEU A 366 8.79 31.99 3.82
C LEU A 366 10.09 32.41 3.16
N SER A 367 10.48 31.78 2.04
CA SER A 367 11.70 32.14 1.31
C SER A 367 11.53 33.49 0.61
N ASP A 368 12.50 34.39 0.77
CA ASP A 368 12.44 35.73 0.15
C ASP A 368 12.62 35.65 -1.38
N GLY A 369 13.29 34.58 -1.87
CA GLY A 369 13.53 34.32 -3.29
C GLY A 369 12.32 33.73 -4.01
N SER A 370 11.86 32.54 -3.60
CA SER A 370 10.73 31.86 -4.25
C SER A 370 9.36 32.44 -3.87
N ARG A 371 9.28 33.20 -2.76
CA ARG A 371 8.04 33.64 -2.10
C ARG A 371 7.09 32.50 -1.73
N SER A 372 7.63 31.29 -1.56
CA SER A 372 6.89 30.10 -1.13
C SER A 372 7.31 29.64 0.28
N ILE A 373 6.43 28.86 0.92
CA ILE A 373 6.73 28.24 2.21
C ILE A 373 7.76 27.14 1.99
N ILE A 374 8.86 27.17 2.73
CA ILE A 374 9.82 26.06 2.75
C ILE A 374 9.36 25.04 3.80
N GLY A 375 9.05 23.83 3.33
CA GLY A 375 8.55 22.74 4.16
C GLY A 375 9.49 22.42 5.32
N LEU A 376 10.80 22.26 5.04
CA LEU A 376 11.83 21.96 6.05
C LEU A 376 11.83 22.96 7.21
N GLY A 377 11.79 24.26 6.91
CA GLY A 377 11.78 25.34 7.90
C GLY A 377 10.43 25.58 8.61
N THR A 378 9.39 24.83 8.27
CA THR A 378 8.01 25.04 8.76
C THR A 378 7.55 23.88 9.65
N ILE A 379 7.50 24.10 10.97
CA ILE A 379 7.27 23.05 11.98
C ILE A 379 6.18 23.46 13.00
N PRO A 380 5.16 22.63 13.27
CA PRO A 380 4.19 22.87 14.34
C PRO A 380 4.84 22.96 15.71
N LEU A 381 4.35 23.86 16.56
CA LEU A 381 4.94 24.16 17.86
C LEU A 381 4.92 22.96 18.81
N ALA A 382 3.87 22.13 18.77
CA ALA A 382 3.77 20.88 19.54
C ALA A 382 4.72 19.76 19.04
N THR A 383 5.17 19.85 17.79
CA THR A 383 6.15 18.92 17.21
C THR A 383 7.59 19.24 17.67
N ILE A 384 7.84 20.46 18.20
CA ILE A 384 9.15 20.87 18.69
C ILE A 384 9.47 20.17 20.02
N GLU A 385 10.50 19.31 20.00
CA GLU A 385 11.00 18.62 21.20
C GLU A 385 11.86 19.55 22.07
N LYS A 386 12.78 20.27 21.41
CA LYS A 386 13.84 21.07 22.04
C LYS A 386 14.27 22.19 21.10
N PHE A 387 14.64 23.35 21.65
CA PHE A 387 15.26 24.42 20.87
C PHE A 387 16.31 25.15 21.70
N SER A 388 17.38 25.62 21.07
CA SER A 388 18.54 26.20 21.76
C SER A 388 19.19 27.37 21.00
N LYS A 389 19.77 28.32 21.75
CA LYS A 389 20.57 29.43 21.20
C LYS A 389 22.04 29.01 21.20
N SER A 390 22.68 28.90 20.03
CA SER A 390 24.13 28.70 19.91
C SER A 390 24.83 29.91 19.30
N VAL A 391 26.14 30.03 19.44
CA VAL A 391 26.94 31.10 18.83
C VAL A 391 28.21 30.50 18.28
N MET A 392 28.29 30.35 16.96
CA MET A 392 29.50 29.91 16.29
C MET A 392 30.43 31.10 16.03
N LYS A 393 31.73 30.88 16.26
CA LYS A 393 32.82 31.76 15.82
C LYS A 393 33.55 31.00 14.72
N LEU A 394 33.58 31.52 13.49
CA LEU A 394 34.45 30.96 12.45
C LEU A 394 35.91 31.15 12.90
N SER A 395 36.69 30.08 12.81
CA SER A 395 38.13 30.13 13.03
C SER A 395 38.80 30.67 11.77
N SER A 396 38.96 31.99 11.67
CA SER A 396 39.79 32.60 10.62
C SER A 396 41.21 32.06 10.71
N GLY A 397 41.74 31.53 9.58
CA GLY A 397 43.14 31.14 9.49
C GLY A 397 44.10 32.32 9.75
N PRO A 398 45.41 32.09 9.95
CA PRO A 398 46.33 33.07 10.56
C PRO A 398 46.61 34.37 9.77
N ARG A 399 45.87 34.69 8.70
CA ARG A 399 46.09 35.85 7.81
C ARG A 399 44.80 36.44 7.24
N GLN A 400 43.91 36.97 8.09
CA GLN A 400 43.01 38.07 7.74
C GLN A 400 42.56 38.80 9.02
N VAL A 401 42.49 40.13 8.97
CA VAL A 401 42.32 41.00 10.17
C VAL A 401 40.86 41.41 10.41
N ASP A 402 39.96 41.15 9.46
CA ASP A 402 38.54 41.39 9.64
C ASP A 402 37.88 40.30 10.50
N LYS A 403 37.36 40.71 11.66
CA LYS A 403 36.60 39.84 12.57
C LYS A 403 35.28 39.44 11.92
N ALA A 404 35.27 38.28 11.26
CA ALA A 404 34.04 37.62 10.81
C ALA A 404 33.00 37.61 11.96
N PRO A 405 31.79 38.15 11.74
CA PRO A 405 30.84 38.35 12.84
C PRO A 405 30.34 37.00 13.37
N SER A 406 30.32 36.83 14.70
CA SER A 406 29.88 35.58 15.33
C SER A 406 28.44 35.25 14.93
N GLN A 407 28.23 34.08 14.31
CA GLN A 407 26.92 33.64 13.85
C GLN A 407 25.96 33.49 15.04
N ARG A 408 24.73 33.99 14.89
CA ARG A 408 23.69 33.97 15.94
C ARG A 408 22.64 32.92 15.54
N LEU A 409 22.91 31.66 15.87
CA LEU A 409 22.06 30.54 15.47
C LEU A 409 20.94 30.24 16.48
N LEU A 410 19.84 29.69 16.00
CA LEU A 410 18.75 29.08 16.76
C LEU A 410 18.52 27.69 16.18
N GLN A 411 18.82 26.65 16.95
CA GLN A 411 18.52 25.27 16.57
C GLN A 411 17.16 24.86 17.12
N VAL A 412 16.34 24.20 16.31
CA VAL A 412 15.02 23.65 16.65
C VAL A 412 15.02 22.17 16.26
N ILE A 413 14.79 21.30 17.23
CA ILE A 413 14.77 19.84 17.07
C ILE A 413 13.31 19.39 17.14
N GLY A 414 12.85 18.73 16.08
CA GLY A 414 11.52 18.16 15.95
C GLY A 414 11.47 16.68 16.33
N ARG A 415 10.29 16.23 16.77
CA ARG A 415 9.93 14.82 16.93
C ARG A 415 9.66 14.11 15.61
N ASP A 416 9.60 14.87 14.54
CA ASP A 416 9.29 14.48 13.17
C ASP A 416 10.55 14.30 12.30
N MET A 417 11.67 13.99 12.95
CA MET A 417 13.01 13.78 12.39
C MET A 417 13.78 15.03 11.93
N ARG A 418 13.26 16.25 12.14
CA ARG A 418 13.96 17.49 11.75
C ARG A 418 14.95 18.00 12.78
N ILE A 419 16.09 18.49 12.31
CA ILE A 419 16.96 19.42 13.04
C ILE A 419 17.13 20.67 12.19
N ILE A 420 16.41 21.73 12.55
CA ILE A 420 16.33 22.99 11.79
C ILE A 420 17.26 24.02 12.43
N VAL A 421 18.09 24.70 11.66
CA VAL A 421 18.98 25.75 12.16
C VAL A 421 18.71 27.08 11.44
N PHE A 422 18.34 28.09 12.23
CA PHE A 422 18.08 29.45 11.75
C PHE A 422 19.23 30.40 12.11
N GLY A 423 19.85 31.00 11.09
CA GLY A 423 20.85 32.05 11.23
C GLY A 423 20.22 33.44 11.29
N PHE A 424 20.55 34.20 12.33
CA PHE A 424 20.05 35.57 12.51
C PHE A 424 21.14 36.63 12.34
N ARG A 425 20.74 37.78 11.79
CA ARG A 425 21.58 38.98 11.68
C ARG A 425 22.23 39.37 13.03
N PRO A 426 23.57 39.47 13.10
CA PRO A 426 24.27 40.02 14.26
C PRO A 426 23.74 41.39 14.68
N ARG A 427 23.89 41.75 15.95
CA ARG A 427 23.42 43.02 16.56
C ARG A 427 21.89 43.27 16.56
N THR A 428 21.07 42.43 15.94
CA THR A 428 19.59 42.55 16.04
C THR A 428 19.02 41.92 17.32
N LYS A 429 17.80 42.33 17.70
CA LYS A 429 17.02 41.69 18.79
C LYS A 429 16.15 40.50 18.32
N GLN A 430 16.06 40.24 17.01
CA GLN A 430 15.10 39.29 16.42
C GLN A 430 15.22 37.87 17.01
N ARG A 431 16.43 37.29 17.07
CA ARG A 431 16.65 35.94 17.65
C ARG A 431 16.15 35.82 19.10
N ARG A 432 16.23 36.92 19.86
CA ARG A 432 15.71 36.94 21.23
C ARG A 432 14.18 36.93 21.19
N ALA A 433 13.55 37.83 20.42
CA ALA A 433 12.10 37.87 20.27
C ALA A 433 11.49 36.53 19.81
N VAL A 434 12.07 35.88 18.79
CA VAL A 434 11.62 34.57 18.27
C VAL A 434 11.73 33.49 19.35
N TYR A 435 12.86 33.38 20.04
CA TYR A 435 13.03 32.38 21.10
C TYR A 435 12.10 32.65 22.30
N ASP A 436 11.93 33.91 22.68
CA ASP A 436 11.10 34.28 23.82
C ASP A 436 9.59 34.16 23.48
N ALA A 437 9.23 34.11 22.19
CA ALA A 437 7.92 33.64 21.71
C ALA A 437 7.83 32.10 21.75
N LEU A 438 8.83 31.37 21.23
CA LEU A 438 8.88 29.89 21.31
C LEU A 438 8.76 29.38 22.76
N MET A 439 9.45 30.01 23.72
CA MET A 439 9.34 29.68 25.15
C MET A 439 7.92 29.83 25.73
N ARG A 440 7.09 30.71 25.15
CA ARG A 440 5.70 30.92 25.57
C ARG A 440 4.73 30.02 24.82
N CYS A 441 4.98 29.75 23.53
CA CYS A 441 3.99 29.13 22.63
C CYS A 441 4.25 27.63 22.36
N ALA A 442 5.50 27.17 22.38
CA ALA A 442 5.83 25.75 22.17
C ALA A 442 5.69 24.89 23.42
N ARG A 443 5.43 25.51 24.58
CA ARG A 443 5.19 24.84 25.87
C ARG A 443 3.98 25.47 26.55
N PRO A 444 2.76 25.26 26.02
CA PRO A 444 1.53 25.79 26.60
C PRO A 444 1.35 25.32 28.03
N ALA A 445 0.92 26.23 28.91
CA ALA A 445 0.76 25.93 30.34
C ALA A 445 -0.49 25.08 30.60
N ARG A 446 -1.56 25.30 29.82
CA ARG A 446 -2.84 24.61 29.95
C ARG A 446 -3.22 23.91 28.65
N LEU A 447 -4.06 22.88 28.75
CA LEU A 447 -4.56 22.14 27.60
C LEU A 447 -5.29 23.04 26.59
N TRP A 448 -6.11 23.97 27.07
CA TRP A 448 -6.88 24.90 26.25
C TRP A 448 -6.06 26.01 25.57
N ASP A 449 -4.76 26.13 25.89
CA ASP A 449 -3.86 27.06 25.19
C ASP A 449 -3.37 26.47 23.84
N LEU A 450 -3.73 25.22 23.52
CA LEU A 450 -3.40 24.56 22.26
C LEU A 450 -4.29 25.05 21.10
N TYR A 451 -3.68 25.14 19.92
CA TYR A 451 -4.35 25.53 18.67
C TYR A 451 -5.63 24.72 18.36
N ALA A 452 -5.69 23.43 18.73
CA ALA A 452 -6.88 22.59 18.56
C ALA A 452 -8.17 23.21 19.17
N PHE A 453 -8.06 23.95 20.26
CA PHE A 453 -9.18 24.63 20.92
C PHE A 453 -9.48 26.02 20.32
N ALA A 454 -8.58 26.59 19.51
CA ALA A 454 -8.75 27.92 18.92
C ALA A 454 -9.61 27.91 17.63
N VAL A 455 -9.72 26.75 16.96
CA VAL A 455 -10.47 26.59 15.70
C VAL A 455 -11.93 26.16 15.94
N GLY A 456 -12.20 25.45 17.04
CA GLY A 456 -13.49 24.84 17.29
C GLY A 456 -13.76 23.58 16.43
N PRO A 457 -14.95 22.97 16.58
CA PRO A 457 -15.36 21.79 15.80
C PRO A 457 -15.99 22.12 14.44
N SER A 458 -16.27 23.40 14.15
CA SER A 458 -17.19 23.87 13.09
C SER A 458 -16.97 23.25 11.71
N LYS A 459 -15.72 23.10 11.29
CA LYS A 459 -15.36 22.51 9.98
C LYS A 459 -15.24 20.98 9.99
N PHE A 460 -14.92 20.38 11.14
CA PHE A 460 -14.58 18.95 11.26
C PHE A 460 -15.24 18.32 12.48
N SER A 461 -16.57 18.40 12.56
CA SER A 461 -17.35 17.95 13.73
C SER A 461 -17.16 16.46 14.03
N ASN A 462 -16.80 16.12 15.27
CA ASN A 462 -16.58 14.73 15.68
C ASN A 462 -17.90 13.99 15.86
N THR A 463 -18.06 12.80 15.26
CA THR A 463 -19.06 11.84 15.77
C THR A 463 -18.61 11.30 17.13
N ASN A 464 -19.54 10.94 18.01
CA ASN A 464 -19.20 10.53 19.38
C ASN A 464 -18.28 9.28 19.37
N PRO A 465 -17.05 9.33 19.93
CA PRO A 465 -16.12 8.19 19.89
C PRO A 465 -16.63 6.98 20.68
N LYS A 466 -17.46 7.17 21.71
CA LYS A 466 -18.12 6.08 22.43
C LYS A 466 -19.06 5.28 21.53
N VAL A 467 -19.73 5.95 20.59
CA VAL A 467 -20.56 5.30 19.57
C VAL A 467 -19.70 4.48 18.61
N ARG A 468 -18.53 5.00 18.19
CA ARG A 468 -17.57 4.23 17.37
C ARG A 468 -17.06 2.98 18.10
N LEU A 469 -16.74 3.09 19.39
CA LEU A 469 -16.30 1.95 20.21
C LEU A 469 -17.40 0.87 20.34
N LEU A 470 -18.65 1.27 20.61
CA LEU A 470 -19.75 0.31 20.72
C LEU A 470 -20.06 -0.39 19.39
N ASN A 471 -20.04 0.34 18.27
CA ASN A 471 -20.18 -0.25 16.94
C ASN A 471 -19.09 -1.31 16.67
N GLU A 472 -17.86 -1.06 17.12
CA GLU A 472 -16.78 -2.04 17.02
C GLU A 472 -17.00 -3.26 17.93
N TYR A 473 -17.49 -3.08 19.15
CA TYR A 473 -17.85 -4.21 20.03
C TYR A 473 -19.03 -5.02 19.47
N PHE A 474 -20.04 -4.38 18.86
CA PHE A 474 -21.14 -5.07 18.19
C PHE A 474 -20.63 -5.89 16.99
N ARG A 475 -19.71 -5.33 16.18
CA ARG A 475 -19.03 -6.06 15.10
C ARG A 475 -18.28 -7.30 15.62
N LEU A 476 -17.49 -7.14 16.67
CA LEU A 476 -16.72 -8.24 17.29
C LEU A 476 -17.61 -9.34 17.88
N LEU A 477 -18.78 -8.99 18.42
CA LEU A 477 -19.77 -9.96 18.90
C LEU A 477 -20.53 -10.70 17.77
N GLY A 478 -20.40 -10.27 16.51
CA GLY A 478 -21.18 -10.76 15.37
C GLY A 478 -22.54 -10.06 15.19
N LEU A 479 -22.82 -9.02 15.96
CA LEU A 479 -24.09 -8.29 16.01
C LEU A 479 -24.12 -7.13 14.99
N VAL A 480 -23.76 -7.40 13.74
CA VAL A 480 -23.53 -6.39 12.69
C VAL A 480 -24.78 -5.57 12.32
N SER A 481 -25.98 -6.10 12.61
CA SER A 481 -27.26 -5.39 12.48
C SER A 481 -27.50 -4.30 13.55
N HIS A 482 -26.73 -4.28 14.63
CA HIS A 482 -26.85 -3.29 15.69
C HIS A 482 -25.94 -2.09 15.40
N HIS A 483 -26.53 -0.90 15.50
CA HIS A 483 -25.80 0.37 15.45
C HIS A 483 -26.02 1.13 16.75
N ALA A 484 -24.93 1.52 17.40
CA ALA A 484 -24.96 2.36 18.58
C ALA A 484 -25.38 3.79 18.22
N SER A 485 -26.06 4.45 19.16
CA SER A 485 -26.41 5.87 19.11
C SER A 485 -26.07 6.54 20.45
N SER A 486 -26.15 7.87 20.53
CA SER A 486 -26.00 8.56 21.82
C SER A 486 -27.05 8.11 22.84
N ARG A 487 -28.29 7.86 22.40
CA ARG A 487 -29.37 7.34 23.27
C ARG A 487 -29.00 6.01 23.90
N THR A 488 -28.45 5.08 23.10
CA THR A 488 -27.97 3.75 23.54
C THR A 488 -26.92 3.83 24.64
N ILE A 489 -26.23 4.96 24.79
CA ILE A 489 -25.25 5.21 25.87
C ILE A 489 -25.94 5.86 27.08
N GLU A 490 -26.88 6.77 26.84
CA GLU A 490 -27.67 7.48 27.87
C GLU A 490 -28.63 6.56 28.63
N ASP A 491 -29.28 5.62 27.94
CA ASP A 491 -30.20 4.63 28.51
C ASP A 491 -29.50 3.36 29.04
N GLY A 492 -28.20 3.20 28.72
CA GLY A 492 -27.40 2.05 29.11
C GLY A 492 -27.71 0.76 28.34
N SER A 493 -28.47 0.79 27.25
CA SER A 493 -28.95 -0.40 26.52
C SER A 493 -27.88 -1.11 25.65
N PHE A 494 -26.59 -0.83 25.90
CA PHE A 494 -25.46 -1.35 25.13
C PHE A 494 -24.89 -2.68 25.65
N THR A 495 -25.45 -3.24 26.73
CA THR A 495 -24.99 -4.46 27.43
C THR A 495 -25.33 -5.77 26.69
N LEU A 496 -24.99 -5.83 25.41
CA LEU A 496 -25.24 -6.98 24.54
C LEU A 496 -24.23 -8.12 24.78
N SER A 497 -24.63 -9.35 24.44
CA SER A 497 -23.80 -10.55 24.57
C SER A 497 -24.01 -11.54 23.43
N ASN A 498 -23.04 -12.44 23.26
CA ASN A 498 -23.19 -13.69 22.51
C ASN A 498 -22.97 -14.89 23.47
N GLU A 499 -22.78 -16.10 22.94
CA GLU A 499 -22.57 -17.30 23.76
C GLU A 499 -21.42 -17.15 24.78
N TRP A 500 -20.31 -16.52 24.36
CA TRP A 500 -19.06 -16.50 25.11
C TRP A 500 -18.74 -15.15 25.77
N TRP A 501 -19.12 -14.03 25.14
CA TRP A 501 -18.67 -12.68 25.52
C TRP A 501 -19.86 -11.74 25.73
N ARG A 502 -19.71 -10.78 26.65
CA ARG A 502 -20.68 -9.72 26.91
C ARG A 502 -20.01 -8.35 27.05
N ILE A 503 -20.74 -7.29 26.72
CA ILE A 503 -20.33 -5.92 27.01
C ILE A 503 -20.79 -5.58 28.43
N SER A 504 -19.85 -5.28 29.31
CA SER A 504 -20.11 -4.81 30.66
C SER A 504 -20.12 -3.27 30.73
N SER A 505 -21.10 -2.74 31.46
CA SER A 505 -21.24 -1.32 31.81
C SER A 505 -20.58 -0.95 33.14
N VAL A 506 -19.83 -1.88 33.76
CA VAL A 506 -19.21 -1.71 35.10
C VAL A 506 -18.26 -0.52 35.21
N ASN A 507 -17.70 -0.06 34.10
CA ASN A 507 -16.79 1.09 34.04
C ASN A 507 -17.43 2.35 33.44
N SER A 508 -18.76 2.41 33.32
CA SER A 508 -19.50 3.48 32.61
C SER A 508 -19.20 4.89 33.11
N ASN A 509 -18.88 5.02 34.41
CA ASN A 509 -18.48 6.25 35.09
C ASN A 509 -16.96 6.38 35.33
N TYR A 510 -16.15 5.46 34.79
CA TYR A 510 -14.69 5.37 34.97
C TYR A 510 -14.20 5.20 36.42
N ALA A 511 -15.06 4.77 37.35
CA ALA A 511 -14.70 4.59 38.75
C ALA A 511 -13.84 3.34 38.99
N MET A 512 -14.11 2.24 38.27
CA MET A 512 -13.38 0.98 38.43
C MET A 512 -11.97 1.08 37.85
N CYS A 513 -11.83 1.55 36.60
CA CYS A 513 -10.54 1.82 35.99
C CYS A 513 -10.59 3.13 35.18
N PRO A 514 -9.97 4.22 35.66
CA PRO A 514 -10.08 5.54 35.03
C PRO A 514 -9.33 5.68 33.70
N THR A 515 -8.56 4.64 33.30
CA THR A 515 -7.73 4.62 32.09
C THR A 515 -8.20 3.57 31.07
N TYR A 516 -9.32 2.91 31.34
CA TYR A 516 -10.02 2.00 30.43
C TYR A 516 -11.26 2.68 29.84
N PRO A 517 -11.79 2.16 28.72
CA PRO A 517 -13.05 2.65 28.15
C PRO A 517 -14.22 2.51 29.12
N PHE A 518 -15.28 3.29 28.88
CA PHE A 518 -16.52 3.25 29.66
C PHE A 518 -17.24 1.89 29.61
N ALA A 519 -17.07 1.14 28.52
CA ALA A 519 -17.63 -0.19 28.30
C ALA A 519 -16.50 -1.19 28.09
N LEU A 520 -16.64 -2.43 28.57
CA LEU A 520 -15.60 -3.47 28.48
C LEU A 520 -16.17 -4.78 27.95
N LEU A 521 -15.49 -5.37 26.96
CA LEU A 521 -15.82 -6.72 26.48
C LEU A 521 -15.17 -7.77 27.38
N VAL A 522 -15.99 -8.63 28.00
CA VAL A 522 -15.61 -9.57 29.06
C VAL A 522 -16.29 -10.94 28.88
N PRO A 523 -15.79 -12.01 29.53
CA PRO A 523 -16.46 -13.31 29.55
C PRO A 523 -17.91 -13.25 30.06
N ASN A 524 -18.83 -13.87 29.32
CA ASN A 524 -20.26 -13.91 29.63
C ASN A 524 -20.55 -14.63 30.96
N SER A 525 -19.69 -15.59 31.35
CA SER A 525 -19.75 -16.33 32.61
C SER A 525 -19.28 -15.56 33.85
N MET A 526 -18.67 -14.37 33.67
CA MET A 526 -18.19 -13.55 34.78
C MET A 526 -19.21 -12.50 35.17
N SER A 527 -19.49 -12.33 36.47
CA SER A 527 -20.34 -11.25 36.97
C SER A 527 -19.58 -9.92 37.07
N ASP A 528 -20.29 -8.79 37.08
CA ASP A 528 -19.66 -7.48 37.29
C ASP A 528 -19.03 -7.35 38.69
N VAL A 529 -19.53 -8.10 39.68
CA VAL A 529 -18.95 -8.19 41.03
C VAL A 529 -17.61 -8.94 41.02
N ASP A 530 -17.54 -10.08 40.32
CA ASP A 530 -16.27 -10.81 40.15
C ASP A 530 -15.23 -9.92 39.43
N ILE A 531 -15.66 -9.14 38.44
CA ILE A 531 -14.83 -8.22 37.66
C ILE A 531 -14.26 -7.09 38.55
N GLN A 532 -15.09 -6.49 39.41
CA GLN A 532 -14.65 -5.48 40.38
C GLN A 532 -13.65 -6.04 41.40
N GLN A 533 -13.81 -7.31 41.80
CA GLN A 533 -12.83 -7.97 42.68
C GLN A 533 -11.51 -8.25 41.93
N ALA A 534 -11.58 -8.80 40.73
CA ALA A 534 -10.41 -9.11 39.90
C ALA A 534 -9.56 -7.87 39.59
N CYS A 535 -10.20 -6.72 39.30
CA CYS A 535 -9.46 -5.52 38.92
C CYS A 535 -8.51 -5.02 40.02
N THR A 536 -8.85 -5.19 41.31
CA THR A 536 -8.00 -4.75 42.42
C THR A 536 -6.62 -5.42 42.46
N PHE A 537 -6.48 -6.60 41.85
CA PHE A 537 -5.22 -7.35 41.77
C PHE A 537 -4.35 -6.93 40.57
N ARG A 538 -4.82 -6.03 39.71
CA ARG A 538 -4.14 -5.60 38.48
C ARG A 538 -3.71 -4.14 38.61
N ALA A 539 -2.48 -3.83 38.21
CA ALA A 539 -1.94 -2.48 38.34
C ALA A 539 -2.86 -1.40 37.69
N ARG A 540 -3.21 -0.36 38.45
CA ARG A 540 -4.19 0.69 38.06
C ARG A 540 -5.59 0.15 37.69
N CYS A 541 -5.96 -1.02 38.21
CA CYS A 541 -7.22 -1.72 37.93
C CYS A 541 -7.44 -2.10 36.45
N ARG A 542 -6.36 -2.20 35.66
CA ARG A 542 -6.41 -2.57 34.23
C ARG A 542 -6.46 -4.10 34.07
N LEU A 543 -7.60 -4.67 34.46
CA LEU A 543 -7.90 -6.10 34.39
C LEU A 543 -7.84 -6.70 32.97
N PRO A 544 -7.71 -8.02 32.82
CA PRO A 544 -7.93 -8.72 31.55
C PRO A 544 -9.27 -8.35 30.89
N ALA A 545 -9.19 -7.61 29.79
CA ALA A 545 -10.31 -7.22 28.94
C ALA A 545 -10.07 -7.65 27.49
N ILE A 546 -11.13 -8.05 26.78
CA ILE A 546 -11.03 -8.55 25.39
C ILE A 546 -10.87 -7.36 24.44
N SER A 547 -9.87 -7.41 23.55
CA SER A 547 -9.69 -6.42 22.49
C SER A 547 -10.12 -6.95 21.12
N TRP A 548 -9.98 -8.26 20.86
CA TRP A 548 -10.45 -8.92 19.66
C TRP A 548 -10.87 -10.35 19.95
N CYS A 549 -11.85 -10.86 19.21
CA CYS A 549 -12.33 -12.24 19.31
C CYS A 549 -12.61 -12.83 17.91
N HIS A 550 -12.19 -14.08 17.71
CA HIS A 550 -12.39 -14.81 16.46
C HIS A 550 -13.86 -15.27 16.35
N PRO A 551 -14.59 -14.91 15.28
CA PRO A 551 -16.03 -15.18 15.19
C PRO A 551 -16.37 -16.68 15.15
N GLY A 552 -15.61 -17.50 14.42
CA GLY A 552 -15.84 -18.95 14.35
C GLY A 552 -15.36 -19.77 15.55
N THR A 553 -14.11 -19.59 16.00
CA THR A 553 -13.50 -20.45 17.03
C THR A 553 -13.72 -19.95 18.46
N GLY A 554 -14.12 -18.69 18.65
CA GLY A 554 -14.17 -18.05 19.97
C GLY A 554 -12.79 -17.91 20.63
N ALA A 555 -11.68 -17.95 19.87
CA ALA A 555 -10.36 -17.59 20.41
C ALA A 555 -10.29 -16.07 20.64
N VAL A 556 -9.65 -15.61 21.73
CA VAL A 556 -9.59 -14.17 22.03
C VAL A 556 -8.17 -13.63 22.21
N LEU A 557 -8.01 -12.36 21.86
CA LEU A 557 -6.86 -11.53 22.18
C LEU A 557 -7.30 -10.56 23.27
N ALA A 558 -6.85 -10.83 24.50
CA ALA A 558 -7.13 -10.04 25.68
C ALA A 558 -5.91 -9.19 26.07
N ARG A 559 -6.16 -8.12 26.84
CA ARG A 559 -5.14 -7.19 27.30
C ARG A 559 -5.32 -6.81 28.77
N SER A 560 -4.21 -6.59 29.48
CA SER A 560 -4.21 -6.12 30.88
C SER A 560 -2.93 -5.35 31.23
N SER A 561 -2.85 -4.84 32.46
CA SER A 561 -1.58 -4.56 33.14
C SER A 561 -1.01 -5.81 33.83
N GLN A 562 0.17 -5.66 34.46
CA GLN A 562 0.72 -6.71 35.32
C GLN A 562 -0.18 -7.03 36.53
N PRO A 563 -0.14 -8.27 37.04
CA PRO A 563 -0.70 -8.63 38.34
C PRO A 563 0.17 -8.08 39.48
N LEU A 564 -0.46 -7.83 40.63
CA LEU A 564 0.17 -7.32 41.86
C LEU A 564 0.62 -8.47 42.77
N VAL A 565 1.45 -9.38 42.24
CA VAL A 565 1.94 -10.57 42.95
C VAL A 565 2.90 -10.18 44.07
N GLY A 566 3.92 -9.38 43.76
CA GLY A 566 5.01 -9.00 44.66
C GLY A 566 5.92 -10.16 45.05
N LEU A 567 7.23 -10.07 44.76
CA LEU A 567 8.19 -11.17 45.05
C LEU A 567 8.29 -11.53 46.54
N MET A 568 8.08 -10.58 47.45
CA MET A 568 8.16 -10.81 48.89
C MET A 568 6.86 -11.32 49.51
N MET A 569 5.70 -11.03 48.91
CA MET A 569 4.39 -11.39 49.47
C MET A 569 3.72 -12.55 48.73
N ASN A 570 4.07 -12.80 47.47
CA ASN A 570 3.51 -13.84 46.61
C ASN A 570 1.96 -13.85 46.61
N MET A 571 1.38 -12.66 46.52
CA MET A 571 -0.06 -12.42 46.56
C MET A 571 -0.76 -13.12 45.40
N ARG A 572 -1.99 -13.56 45.66
CA ARG A 572 -2.86 -14.23 44.69
C ARG A 572 -4.26 -13.63 44.74
N SER A 573 -5.02 -13.80 43.66
CA SER A 573 -6.42 -13.41 43.59
C SER A 573 -7.22 -14.49 42.88
N ASN A 574 -8.08 -15.19 43.62
CA ASN A 574 -8.99 -16.18 43.07
C ASN A 574 -9.93 -15.57 42.01
N ALA A 575 -10.26 -14.27 42.13
CA ALA A 575 -11.09 -13.57 41.16
C ALA A 575 -10.35 -13.30 39.83
N ASP A 576 -9.06 -12.94 39.88
CA ASP A 576 -8.23 -12.76 38.69
C ASP A 576 -7.88 -14.12 38.04
N GLU A 577 -7.54 -15.14 38.85
CA GLU A 577 -7.34 -16.52 38.36
C GLU A 577 -8.60 -17.07 37.68
N LYS A 578 -9.80 -16.84 38.25
CA LYS A 578 -11.10 -17.15 37.64
C LYS A 578 -11.35 -16.36 36.35
N LEU A 579 -11.05 -15.06 36.34
CA LEU A 579 -11.21 -14.21 35.15
C LEU A 579 -10.33 -14.70 33.99
N VAL A 580 -9.04 -14.94 34.25
CA VAL A 580 -8.08 -15.44 33.25
C VAL A 580 -8.50 -16.83 32.76
N ALA A 581 -8.95 -17.72 33.64
CA ALA A 581 -9.51 -19.02 33.24
C ALA A 581 -10.83 -18.89 32.43
N SER A 582 -11.64 -17.86 32.65
CA SER A 582 -12.90 -17.66 31.90
C SER A 582 -12.70 -17.11 30.48
N LEU A 583 -11.52 -16.58 30.14
CA LEU A 583 -11.14 -16.29 28.75
C LEU A 583 -10.93 -17.57 27.93
N TRP A 584 -10.66 -18.70 28.59
CA TRP A 584 -10.39 -19.99 27.98
C TRP A 584 -11.70 -20.74 27.71
N THR A 585 -12.25 -20.57 26.50
CA THR A 585 -13.50 -21.21 26.06
C THR A 585 -13.26 -22.61 25.44
N GLN A 586 -14.29 -23.47 25.46
CA GLN A 586 -14.21 -24.82 24.87
C GLN A 586 -14.40 -24.79 23.34
N LEU A 587 -13.67 -25.63 22.60
CA LEU A 587 -13.77 -25.70 21.14
C LEU A 587 -15.10 -26.38 20.74
N ALA A 588 -15.97 -25.66 20.02
CA ALA A 588 -17.26 -26.20 19.60
C ALA A 588 -17.07 -27.45 18.72
N GLY A 589 -17.78 -28.53 19.06
CA GLY A 589 -17.82 -29.77 18.26
C GLY A 589 -16.75 -30.83 18.56
N ILE A 590 -15.70 -30.55 19.35
CA ILE A 590 -14.63 -31.54 19.65
C ILE A 590 -14.51 -31.75 21.17
N LYS A 591 -15.06 -32.85 21.68
CA LYS A 591 -15.19 -33.13 23.13
C LYS A 591 -13.87 -33.31 23.90
N GLU A 592 -12.73 -33.50 23.23
CA GLU A 592 -11.49 -33.96 23.90
C GLU A 592 -10.25 -33.09 23.69
N ARG A 593 -10.27 -32.08 22.81
CA ARG A 593 -9.11 -31.16 22.62
C ARG A 593 -9.35 -29.79 23.24
N ARG A 594 -8.74 -29.61 24.40
CA ARG A 594 -8.59 -28.35 25.14
C ARG A 594 -7.70 -27.37 24.35
N ARG A 595 -8.15 -26.11 24.18
CA ARG A 595 -7.36 -25.05 23.53
C ARG A 595 -6.18 -24.64 24.42
N LYS A 596 -5.18 -23.93 23.88
CA LYS A 596 -4.13 -23.31 24.70
C LYS A 596 -4.52 -21.90 25.15
N LEU A 597 -4.01 -21.50 26.32
CA LEU A 597 -4.03 -20.13 26.83
C LEU A 597 -2.58 -19.65 27.00
N TYR A 598 -2.25 -18.52 26.39
CA TYR A 598 -0.94 -17.90 26.49
C TYR A 598 -1.02 -16.60 27.29
N ILE A 599 -0.08 -16.39 28.20
CA ILE A 599 0.12 -15.11 28.90
C ILE A 599 1.42 -14.50 28.38
N ALA A 600 1.30 -13.47 27.56
CA ALA A 600 2.39 -12.83 26.87
C ALA A 600 2.79 -11.53 27.58
N ASP A 601 3.87 -11.58 28.37
CA ASP A 601 4.48 -10.41 28.97
C ASP A 601 5.43 -9.75 27.96
N ALA A 602 5.12 -8.54 27.54
CA ALA A 602 5.93 -7.83 26.55
C ALA A 602 7.35 -7.51 27.03
N ARG A 603 7.64 -7.61 28.33
CA ARG A 603 8.91 -7.15 28.94
C ARG A 603 10.04 -8.18 28.78
N PRO A 604 11.31 -7.75 28.92
CA PRO A 604 12.39 -8.65 29.33
C PRO A 604 12.08 -9.26 30.69
N ARG A 605 12.32 -10.56 30.86
CA ARG A 605 12.16 -11.31 32.12
C ARG A 605 12.86 -10.62 33.31
N LYS A 606 14.02 -9.99 33.06
CA LYS A 606 14.78 -9.17 34.03
C LYS A 606 13.93 -8.01 34.58
N ASN A 607 13.22 -7.32 33.71
CA ASN A 607 12.42 -6.13 34.05
C ASN A 607 11.10 -6.55 34.73
N ALA A 608 10.52 -7.68 34.34
CA ALA A 608 9.38 -8.28 35.02
C ALA A 608 9.73 -8.67 36.47
N LEU A 609 10.89 -9.30 36.70
CA LEU A 609 11.40 -9.62 38.03
C LEU A 609 11.63 -8.35 38.88
N ALA A 610 12.22 -7.31 38.30
CA ALA A 610 12.40 -6.03 38.98
C ALA A 610 11.07 -5.35 39.36
N ASN A 611 10.05 -5.44 38.52
CA ASN A 611 8.69 -4.99 38.88
C ASN A 611 8.09 -5.85 40.01
N GLY A 612 8.36 -7.15 40.02
CA GLY A 612 8.02 -8.06 41.11
C GLY A 612 8.59 -7.63 42.46
N ALA A 613 9.84 -7.16 42.49
CA ALA A 613 10.45 -6.61 43.71
C ALA A 613 9.74 -5.32 44.20
N MET A 614 9.05 -4.60 43.31
CA MET A 614 8.29 -3.39 43.60
C MET A 614 6.78 -3.64 43.82
N GLY A 615 6.36 -4.90 44.01
CA GLY A 615 4.95 -5.27 44.27
C GLY A 615 4.11 -5.57 43.02
N GLY A 616 4.67 -5.43 41.81
CA GLY A 616 4.07 -5.93 40.57
C GLY A 616 4.46 -7.40 40.33
N GLY A 617 4.78 -7.75 39.09
CA GLY A 617 5.31 -9.07 38.74
C GLY A 617 4.74 -9.61 37.44
N SER A 618 4.71 -10.93 37.31
CA SER A 618 4.05 -11.68 36.24
C SER A 618 3.37 -12.90 36.86
N GLU A 619 2.43 -13.48 36.13
CA GLU A 619 1.73 -14.70 36.47
C GLU A 619 2.70 -15.90 36.65
N SER A 620 2.23 -16.95 37.32
CA SER A 620 2.98 -18.18 37.56
C SER A 620 2.16 -19.38 37.10
N SER A 621 2.75 -20.30 36.32
CA SER A 621 2.08 -21.50 35.82
C SER A 621 1.55 -22.42 36.92
N ALA A 622 2.07 -22.32 38.15
CA ALA A 622 1.53 -23.05 39.30
C ALA A 622 0.14 -22.54 39.74
N ASN A 623 -0.13 -21.24 39.60
CA ASN A 623 -1.41 -20.63 39.96
C ASN A 623 -2.36 -20.58 38.75
N TYR A 624 -1.82 -20.27 37.57
CA TYR A 624 -2.55 -20.20 36.31
C TYR A 624 -2.32 -21.51 35.51
N SER A 625 -2.78 -22.62 36.09
CA SER A 625 -2.46 -24.02 35.71
C SER A 625 -2.86 -24.47 34.29
N GLN A 626 -3.52 -23.60 33.52
CA GLN A 626 -3.91 -23.83 32.13
C GLN A 626 -3.18 -22.89 31.15
N SER A 627 -2.22 -22.10 31.63
CA SER A 627 -1.55 -21.06 30.84
C SER A 627 -0.05 -21.30 30.66
N GLU A 628 0.45 -20.92 29.48
CA GLU A 628 1.88 -20.88 29.16
C GLU A 628 2.35 -19.42 29.12
N ILE A 629 3.42 -19.09 29.85
CA ILE A 629 3.90 -17.70 30.03
C ILE A 629 5.11 -17.44 29.13
N VAL A 630 5.03 -16.39 28.32
CA VAL A 630 6.04 -16.03 27.30
C VAL A 630 6.50 -14.59 27.51
N PHE A 631 7.80 -14.33 27.33
CA PHE A 631 8.41 -13.00 27.46
C PHE A 631 8.97 -12.52 26.13
N PHE A 632 8.51 -11.37 25.61
CA PHE A 632 8.96 -10.86 24.30
C PHE A 632 10.19 -9.96 24.34
N GLY A 633 10.70 -9.58 25.53
CA GLY A 633 11.96 -8.82 25.60
C GLY A 633 11.89 -7.35 25.16
N ILE A 634 10.71 -6.76 24.98
CA ILE A 634 10.56 -5.39 24.47
C ILE A 634 10.87 -4.37 25.57
N ASP A 635 11.90 -3.56 25.34
CA ASP A 635 12.41 -2.56 26.27
C ASP A 635 11.41 -1.44 26.63
N ASN A 636 11.79 -0.62 27.61
CA ASN A 636 10.94 0.43 28.14
C ASN A 636 10.94 1.71 27.27
N ILE A 637 10.08 2.66 27.66
CA ILE A 637 9.90 3.94 26.96
C ILE A 637 11.18 4.78 26.83
N HIS A 638 12.16 4.61 27.73
CA HIS A 638 13.42 5.36 27.69
C HIS A 638 14.34 4.83 26.59
N ALA A 639 14.45 3.50 26.44
CA ALA A 639 15.21 2.90 25.35
C ALA A 639 14.72 3.37 23.97
N MET A 640 13.39 3.38 23.77
CA MET A 640 12.77 3.86 22.52
C MET A 640 13.05 5.35 22.25
N ARG A 641 13.06 6.19 23.30
CA ARG A 641 13.43 7.61 23.17
C ARG A 641 14.89 7.78 22.76
N GLU A 642 15.82 7.19 23.50
CA GLU A 642 17.26 7.32 23.19
C GLU A 642 17.61 6.69 21.83
N SER A 643 16.84 5.68 21.39
CA SER A 643 16.98 5.05 20.08
C SER A 643 16.56 5.98 18.93
N LEU A 644 15.39 6.62 19.02
CA LEU A 644 14.96 7.59 18.00
C LEU A 644 15.88 8.82 17.95
N VAL A 645 16.38 9.28 19.09
CA VAL A 645 17.37 10.37 19.15
C VAL A 645 18.62 9.99 18.35
N ARG A 646 19.23 8.82 18.62
CA ARG A 646 20.38 8.31 17.87
C ARG A 646 20.10 8.17 16.37
N LEU A 647 18.91 7.66 15.99
CA LEU A 647 18.53 7.54 14.58
C LEU A 647 18.42 8.90 13.90
N ARG A 648 17.78 9.90 14.54
CA ARG A 648 17.67 11.26 14.00
C ARG A 648 19.04 11.92 13.84
N ASP A 649 19.88 11.84 14.86
CA ASP A 649 21.19 12.47 14.85
C ASP A 649 22.10 11.82 13.77
N TYR A 650 21.98 10.51 13.56
CA TYR A 650 22.61 9.80 12.43
C TYR A 650 22.09 10.29 11.06
N VAL A 651 20.76 10.39 10.91
CA VAL A 651 20.09 10.80 9.65
C VAL A 651 20.35 12.28 9.31
N ASP A 652 20.51 13.15 10.30
CA ASP A 652 20.94 14.55 10.09
C ASP A 652 22.41 14.63 9.64
N THR A 653 23.31 13.95 10.35
CA THR A 653 24.77 13.99 10.10
C THR A 653 25.16 13.51 8.69
N HIS A 654 24.44 12.53 8.14
CA HIS A 654 24.71 11.93 6.83
C HIS A 654 23.74 12.41 5.74
N GLY A 655 22.82 13.31 6.06
CA GLY A 655 21.82 13.84 5.14
C GLY A 655 22.37 14.86 4.14
N ALA A 656 21.61 15.10 3.08
CA ALA A 656 21.88 16.21 2.15
C ALA A 656 21.66 17.58 2.82
N ASN A 657 20.62 17.69 3.66
CA ASN A 657 20.18 18.93 4.34
C ASN A 657 20.64 19.03 5.81
N SER A 658 21.89 18.61 6.10
CA SER A 658 22.47 18.58 7.46
C SER A 658 22.29 19.90 8.23
N SER A 659 22.01 19.81 9.53
CA SER A 659 21.81 20.98 10.41
C SER A 659 23.03 21.88 10.59
N ASP A 660 24.23 21.41 10.24
CA ASP A 660 25.46 22.22 10.23
C ASP A 660 25.82 22.83 8.86
N GLY A 661 24.93 22.72 7.87
CA GLY A 661 25.07 23.33 6.54
C GLY A 661 26.10 22.63 5.63
N MET A 662 26.73 21.55 6.10
CA MET A 662 27.72 20.78 5.34
C MET A 662 27.07 19.53 4.74
N SER A 663 26.76 19.59 3.44
CA SER A 663 26.18 18.46 2.68
C SER A 663 27.01 17.17 2.79
N SER A 664 26.35 16.02 2.83
CA SER A 664 26.98 14.69 2.84
C SER A 664 28.03 14.48 1.73
N TYR A 665 27.83 15.09 0.56
CA TYR A 665 28.81 15.10 -0.54
C TYR A 665 30.18 15.63 -0.12
N LEU A 666 30.21 16.70 0.69
CA LEU A 666 31.44 17.33 1.18
C LEU A 666 32.11 16.53 2.31
N ARG A 667 31.35 15.65 2.98
CA ARG A 667 31.86 14.78 4.06
C ARG A 667 32.48 13.48 3.52
N HIS A 668 31.90 12.91 2.47
CA HIS A 668 32.21 11.53 2.03
C HIS A 668 32.60 11.41 0.54
N GLY A 669 32.67 12.53 -0.20
CA GLY A 669 33.32 12.59 -1.52
C GLY A 669 32.55 11.94 -2.67
N GLY A 670 31.24 11.75 -2.54
CA GLY A 670 30.43 11.09 -3.57
C GLY A 670 28.93 11.23 -3.34
N TRP A 671 28.14 10.83 -4.33
CA TRP A 671 26.68 10.78 -4.26
C TRP A 671 26.22 9.46 -3.60
N THR A 672 25.04 9.51 -2.96
CA THR A 672 24.39 8.45 -2.17
C THR A 672 24.96 8.19 -0.76
N TRP A 673 24.05 7.88 0.15
CA TRP A 673 24.32 7.43 1.51
C TRP A 673 25.30 6.25 1.52
N GLY A 674 26.16 6.19 2.54
CA GLY A 674 27.07 5.06 2.72
C GLY A 674 28.42 5.19 2.02
N GLY A 675 28.63 6.19 1.17
CA GLY A 675 29.92 6.43 0.50
C GLY A 675 30.25 5.40 -0.59
N GLY A 676 31.00 5.81 -1.61
CA GLY A 676 31.24 5.01 -2.83
C GLY A 676 32.13 3.77 -2.69
N ASN A 677 32.31 3.21 -1.48
CA ASN A 677 33.09 1.98 -1.27
C ASN A 677 32.54 1.12 -0.13
N LEU A 678 32.83 -0.18 -0.17
CA LEU A 678 32.30 -1.19 0.74
C LEU A 678 32.59 -0.92 2.23
N SER A 679 33.74 -0.35 2.55
CA SER A 679 34.14 0.00 3.92
C SER A 679 33.33 1.14 4.51
N SER A 680 32.95 2.12 3.68
CA SER A 680 32.05 3.20 4.07
C SER A 680 30.62 2.69 4.25
N MET A 681 30.17 1.73 3.41
CA MET A 681 28.86 1.11 3.54
C MET A 681 28.75 0.27 4.82
N SER A 682 29.76 -0.55 5.13
CA SER A 682 29.75 -1.38 6.36
C SER A 682 29.80 -0.53 7.63
N ALA A 683 30.62 0.54 7.66
CA ALA A 683 30.63 1.51 8.75
C ALA A 683 29.29 2.25 8.90
N SER A 684 28.59 2.52 7.79
CA SER A 684 27.26 3.15 7.81
C SER A 684 26.19 2.20 8.32
N VAL A 685 26.25 0.91 7.95
CA VAL A 685 25.34 -0.12 8.47
C VAL A 685 25.59 -0.38 9.96
N SER A 686 26.84 -0.40 10.43
CA SER A 686 27.13 -0.58 11.86
C SER A 686 26.63 0.61 12.70
N THR A 687 26.94 1.84 12.27
CA THR A 687 26.49 3.06 12.98
C THR A 687 24.98 3.29 12.92
N LEU A 688 24.30 2.86 11.85
CA LEU A 688 22.84 2.78 11.83
C LEU A 688 22.31 1.71 12.80
N GLY A 689 22.99 0.55 12.88
CA GLY A 689 22.72 -0.51 13.85
C GLY A 689 22.83 -0.02 15.30
N ASP A 690 23.83 0.81 15.60
CA ASP A 690 24.04 1.43 16.92
C ASP A 690 22.87 2.33 17.38
N SER A 691 21.97 2.73 16.49
CA SER A 691 20.71 3.41 16.89
C SER A 691 19.75 2.47 17.62
N GLY A 692 19.80 1.16 17.34
CA GLY A 692 18.88 0.15 17.86
C GLY A 692 17.43 0.23 17.38
N TRP A 693 17.07 1.22 16.55
CA TRP A 693 15.65 1.49 16.21
C TRP A 693 15.01 0.31 15.47
N LEU A 694 15.72 -0.20 14.46
CA LEU A 694 15.29 -1.35 13.67
C LEU A 694 15.14 -2.61 14.52
N ILE A 695 16.03 -2.83 15.50
CA ILE A 695 15.94 -3.98 16.44
C ILE A 695 14.67 -3.86 17.30
N HIS A 696 14.33 -2.64 17.76
CA HIS A 696 13.12 -2.41 18.54
C HIS A 696 11.84 -2.54 17.69
N VAL A 697 11.84 -2.10 16.43
CA VAL A 697 10.74 -2.33 15.47
C VAL A 697 10.56 -3.83 15.20
N GLN A 698 11.65 -4.55 14.93
CA GLN A 698 11.66 -6.01 14.74
C GLN A 698 11.07 -6.73 15.95
N SER A 699 11.46 -6.34 17.17
CA SER A 699 10.99 -6.96 18.41
C SER A 699 9.47 -6.84 18.59
N VAL A 700 8.91 -5.67 18.27
CA VAL A 700 7.46 -5.43 18.31
C VAL A 700 6.72 -6.20 17.21
N LEU A 701 7.26 -6.23 15.98
CA LEU A 701 6.72 -7.02 14.88
C LEU A 701 6.71 -8.52 15.17
N ALA A 702 7.84 -9.07 15.65
CA ALA A 702 7.99 -10.48 15.98
C ALA A 702 7.04 -10.94 17.09
N GLY A 703 6.91 -10.17 18.17
CA GLY A 703 5.92 -10.44 19.22
C GLY A 703 4.49 -10.42 18.68
N SER A 704 4.16 -9.47 17.80
CA SER A 704 2.82 -9.34 17.20
C SER A 704 2.49 -10.49 16.24
N ALA A 705 3.46 -10.86 15.39
CA ALA A 705 3.36 -11.98 14.47
C ALA A 705 3.21 -13.31 15.21
N TRP A 706 3.96 -13.50 16.30
CA TRP A 706 3.83 -14.67 17.17
C TRP A 706 2.43 -14.75 17.79
N ILE A 707 1.88 -13.64 18.31
CA ILE A 707 0.50 -13.60 18.84
C ILE A 707 -0.50 -13.99 17.74
N ALA A 708 -0.41 -13.36 16.57
CA ALA A 708 -1.30 -13.65 15.44
C ALA A 708 -1.22 -15.12 15.01
N ALA A 709 -0.02 -15.70 14.95
CA ALA A 709 0.20 -17.09 14.61
C ALA A 709 -0.46 -18.06 15.61
N ARG A 710 -0.31 -17.86 16.93
CA ARG A 710 -0.97 -18.71 17.94
C ARG A 710 -2.49 -18.63 17.87
N VAL A 711 -3.04 -17.43 17.65
CA VAL A 711 -4.49 -17.23 17.52
C VAL A 711 -5.02 -17.87 16.23
N ALA A 712 -4.37 -17.65 15.09
CA ALA A 712 -4.82 -18.13 13.78
C ALA A 712 -4.64 -19.64 13.58
N LEU A 713 -3.51 -20.21 14.00
CA LEU A 713 -3.13 -21.60 13.69
C LEU A 713 -3.54 -22.60 14.77
N GLU A 714 -3.47 -22.20 16.04
CA GLU A 714 -3.79 -23.08 17.16
C GLU A 714 -5.18 -22.82 17.77
N SER A 715 -5.90 -21.80 17.29
CA SER A 715 -7.11 -21.27 17.93
C SER A 715 -6.88 -20.94 19.42
N ALA A 716 -5.64 -20.55 19.77
CA ALA A 716 -5.24 -20.27 21.13
C ALA A 716 -5.75 -18.89 21.59
N THR A 717 -6.04 -18.78 22.88
CA THR A 717 -6.33 -17.49 23.52
C THR A 717 -5.04 -16.86 24.02
N VAL A 718 -4.88 -15.55 23.86
CA VAL A 718 -3.67 -14.84 24.28
C VAL A 718 -4.04 -13.63 25.13
N LEU A 719 -3.55 -13.59 26.37
CA LEU A 719 -3.58 -12.43 27.25
C LEU A 719 -2.25 -11.69 27.14
N VAL A 720 -2.26 -10.48 26.63
CA VAL A 720 -1.05 -9.64 26.48
C VAL A 720 -0.99 -8.59 27.57
N HIS A 721 0.15 -8.48 28.26
CA HIS A 721 0.38 -7.41 29.23
C HIS A 721 1.83 -6.90 29.21
N CYS A 722 2.11 -5.90 30.02
CA CYS A 722 3.45 -5.46 30.38
C CYS A 722 3.37 -4.95 31.83
N SER A 723 4.13 -3.94 32.24
CA SER A 723 3.89 -3.27 33.53
C SER A 723 2.50 -2.61 33.57
N ASP A 724 2.26 -1.67 32.64
CA ASP A 724 1.13 -0.73 32.74
C ASP A 724 -0.03 -1.05 31.80
N GLY A 725 0.17 -1.92 30.80
CA GLY A 725 -0.89 -2.33 29.87
C GLY A 725 -1.31 -1.29 28.83
N TRP A 726 -0.54 -0.21 28.63
CA TRP A 726 -0.89 0.91 27.74
C TRP A 726 0.16 1.31 26.68
N ASP A 727 1.40 0.78 26.75
CA ASP A 727 2.46 1.06 25.77
C ASP A 727 2.65 -0.18 24.87
N ARG A 728 3.64 -1.03 25.19
CA ARG A 728 3.95 -2.29 24.48
C ARG A 728 2.75 -3.20 24.28
N THR A 729 1.89 -3.33 25.30
CA THR A 729 0.63 -4.08 25.20
C THR A 729 -0.26 -3.54 24.10
N THR A 730 -0.38 -2.21 23.97
CA THR A 730 -1.14 -1.58 22.90
C THR A 730 -0.51 -1.85 21.53
N GLN A 731 0.82 -1.71 21.42
CA GLN A 731 1.55 -1.99 20.17
C GLN A 731 1.29 -3.42 19.68
N LEU A 732 1.53 -4.41 20.56
CA LEU A 732 1.36 -5.83 20.27
C LEU A 732 -0.09 -6.20 19.94
N VAL A 733 -1.06 -5.76 20.76
CA VAL A 733 -2.47 -6.12 20.59
C VAL A 733 -3.05 -5.53 19.32
N SER A 734 -2.73 -4.27 19.00
CA SER A 734 -3.24 -3.63 17.79
C SER A 734 -2.57 -4.13 16.50
N LEU A 735 -1.26 -4.42 16.51
CA LEU A 735 -0.62 -5.10 15.36
C LEU A 735 -1.15 -6.52 15.17
N ALA A 736 -1.25 -7.33 16.22
CA ALA A 736 -1.79 -8.68 16.12
C ALA A 736 -3.24 -8.66 15.61
N SER A 737 -4.06 -7.71 16.09
CA SER A 737 -5.41 -7.49 15.56
C SER A 737 -5.41 -7.17 14.06
N LEU A 738 -4.53 -6.28 13.61
CA LEU A 738 -4.37 -5.87 12.21
C LEU A 738 -3.82 -6.98 11.29
N LEU A 739 -3.02 -7.90 11.85
CA LEU A 739 -2.62 -9.14 11.17
C LEU A 739 -3.79 -10.13 11.07
N LEU A 740 -4.59 -10.27 12.13
CA LEU A 740 -5.68 -11.25 12.22
C LEU A 740 -6.93 -10.89 11.41
N ASP A 741 -7.33 -9.62 11.39
CA ASP A 741 -8.65 -9.18 10.91
C ASP A 741 -8.52 -8.27 9.67
N PRO A 742 -9.08 -8.66 8.50
CA PRO A 742 -9.03 -7.85 7.30
C PRO A 742 -9.75 -6.50 7.43
N TYR A 743 -10.73 -6.38 8.35
CA TYR A 743 -11.42 -5.12 8.58
C TYR A 743 -10.46 -4.02 8.99
N TYR A 744 -9.54 -4.27 9.92
CA TYR A 744 -8.58 -3.27 10.40
C TYR A 744 -7.53 -2.85 9.35
N ARG A 745 -7.49 -3.51 8.19
CA ARG A 745 -6.65 -3.16 7.03
C ARG A 745 -7.35 -2.22 6.04
N THR A 746 -8.64 -1.93 6.27
CA THR A 746 -9.36 -0.81 5.63
C THR A 746 -9.10 0.51 6.37
N ILE A 747 -9.33 1.66 5.74
CA ILE A 747 -9.22 2.98 6.38
C ILE A 747 -10.18 3.09 7.58
N GLN A 748 -11.42 2.61 7.42
CA GLN A 748 -12.44 2.66 8.47
C GLN A 748 -12.08 1.76 9.65
N GLY A 749 -11.62 0.53 9.39
CA GLY A 749 -11.18 -0.36 10.45
C GLY A 749 -9.89 0.10 11.11
N PHE A 750 -8.95 0.68 10.37
CA PHE A 750 -7.74 1.25 10.96
C PHE A 750 -8.06 2.41 11.92
N GLN A 751 -9.02 3.27 11.56
CA GLN A 751 -9.59 4.26 12.48
C GLN A 751 -10.21 3.59 13.72
N ALA A 752 -11.03 2.55 13.55
CA ALA A 752 -11.66 1.83 14.66
C ALA A 752 -10.63 1.17 15.59
N LEU A 753 -9.56 0.61 15.03
CA LEU A 753 -8.43 0.02 15.77
C LEU A 753 -7.71 1.06 16.63
N VAL A 754 -7.40 2.23 16.06
CA VAL A 754 -6.71 3.31 16.79
C VAL A 754 -7.63 3.93 17.84
N GLU A 755 -8.89 4.20 17.52
CA GLU A 755 -9.88 4.68 18.51
C GLU A 755 -10.08 3.68 19.66
N LYS A 756 -10.14 2.37 19.39
CA LYS A 756 -10.25 1.31 20.41
C LYS A 756 -8.96 1.15 21.22
N ASP A 757 -7.90 0.63 20.62
CA ASP A 757 -6.74 0.13 21.36
C ASP A 757 -5.80 1.22 21.85
N TRP A 758 -5.71 2.35 21.16
CA TRP A 758 -4.85 3.46 21.52
C TRP A 758 -5.60 4.52 22.34
N LEU A 759 -6.73 5.01 21.84
CA LEU A 759 -7.44 6.10 22.50
C LEU A 759 -8.30 5.62 23.68
N ALA A 760 -9.26 4.73 23.45
CA ALA A 760 -10.23 4.31 24.46
C ALA A 760 -9.58 3.48 25.58
N PHE A 761 -8.68 2.55 25.24
CA PHE A 761 -7.85 1.81 26.20
C PHE A 761 -6.71 2.64 26.87
N GLY A 762 -6.63 3.95 26.60
CA GLY A 762 -5.83 4.89 27.37
C GLY A 762 -4.32 4.76 27.23
N HIS A 763 -3.81 4.81 25.99
CA HIS A 763 -2.41 5.17 25.76
C HIS A 763 -2.19 6.63 26.19
N PRO A 764 -1.18 6.93 27.03
CA PRO A 764 -1.01 8.26 27.62
C PRO A 764 -0.38 9.24 26.61
N PHE A 765 -1.15 9.68 25.61
CA PHE A 765 -0.65 10.53 24.52
C PHE A 765 -0.12 11.88 25.01
N SER A 766 -0.80 12.57 25.94
CA SER A 766 -0.26 13.82 26.51
C SER A 766 1.12 13.59 27.16
N ASP A 767 1.32 12.55 27.96
CA ASP A 767 2.61 12.29 28.61
C ASP A 767 3.70 11.90 27.59
N ARG A 768 3.36 11.05 26.61
CA ARG A 768 4.29 10.58 25.58
C ARG A 768 4.69 11.71 24.62
N LEU A 769 3.77 12.63 24.34
CA LEU A 769 3.99 13.87 23.60
C LEU A 769 4.40 15.05 24.51
N GLY A 770 4.67 14.86 25.81
CA GLY A 770 5.08 15.93 26.73
C GLY A 770 4.17 17.18 26.71
N MET A 771 2.88 16.99 26.48
CA MET A 771 1.84 18.02 26.40
C MET A 771 1.17 18.21 27.78
N PRO A 772 0.57 19.38 28.07
CA PRO A 772 -0.17 19.58 29.31
C PRO A 772 -1.31 18.57 29.49
N THR A 773 -1.58 18.22 30.74
CA THR A 773 -2.68 17.34 31.18
C THR A 773 -3.73 18.14 31.95
N VAL A 774 -4.94 17.59 32.09
CA VAL A 774 -6.07 18.28 32.73
C VAL A 774 -5.79 18.63 34.20
N SER A 775 -5.01 17.81 34.90
CA SER A 775 -4.68 17.95 36.33
C SER A 775 -3.68 19.06 36.67
N GLY A 776 -3.26 19.89 35.71
CA GLY A 776 -2.32 21.00 35.93
C GLY A 776 -2.93 22.28 36.52
N SER A 777 -4.14 22.22 37.09
CA SER A 777 -4.97 23.41 37.39
C SER A 777 -5.61 23.42 38.80
N ASP A 778 -4.88 23.03 39.83
CA ASP A 778 -5.25 23.41 41.22
C ASP A 778 -4.92 24.89 41.45
N GLY A 779 -5.85 25.77 41.05
CA GLY A 779 -5.60 27.21 40.99
C GLY A 779 -6.81 28.07 40.65
N LEU A 780 -7.97 27.82 41.26
CA LEU A 780 -9.14 28.71 41.21
C LEU A 780 -9.75 28.87 42.62
N PRO A 781 -9.84 30.10 43.16
CA PRO A 781 -10.43 30.35 44.48
C PRO A 781 -11.95 30.56 44.40
N GLY A 782 -12.73 29.89 45.27
CA GLY A 782 -14.19 30.08 45.32
C GLY A 782 -14.97 29.08 46.19
N GLU A 783 -15.07 29.38 47.48
CA GLU A 783 -16.17 29.02 48.42
C GLU A 783 -16.68 27.56 48.61
N PHE A 784 -16.15 26.94 49.68
CA PHE A 784 -16.84 26.16 50.73
C PHE A 784 -18.28 25.62 50.53
N SER A 785 -18.48 24.30 50.78
CA SER A 785 -18.90 23.85 52.13
C SER A 785 -18.95 22.32 52.38
N ARG A 786 -18.48 21.96 53.60
CA ARG A 786 -18.95 20.85 54.49
C ARG A 786 -18.72 19.38 54.13
N GLN A 787 -17.59 18.92 54.66
CA GLN A 787 -17.31 17.65 55.34
C GLN A 787 -18.52 16.77 55.76
N ALA A 788 -18.33 15.45 55.63
CA ALA A 788 -18.51 14.49 56.74
C ALA A 788 -17.40 13.41 56.66
N SER A 789 -16.97 12.87 57.80
CA SER A 789 -15.68 12.16 57.94
C SER A 789 -15.76 10.88 58.77
N THR A 790 -14.99 9.84 58.40
CA THR A 790 -14.39 8.80 59.27
C THR A 790 -13.23 8.13 58.51
N GLY A 791 -11.95 8.41 58.82
CA GLY A 791 -11.08 7.56 59.66
C GLY A 791 -10.19 6.64 58.77
N SER A 792 -8.86 6.46 58.95
CA SER A 792 -7.99 6.76 60.10
C SER A 792 -6.51 6.95 59.66
N ILE A 793 -5.87 8.01 60.18
CA ILE A 793 -4.57 8.10 60.90
C ILE A 793 -3.28 7.46 60.30
N PRO A 794 -2.09 8.14 60.39
CA PRO A 794 -0.93 7.86 59.52
C PRO A 794 0.33 7.29 60.24
N SER A 795 1.36 6.96 59.46
CA SER A 795 2.72 6.68 59.95
C SER A 795 3.77 7.67 59.41
N SER A 796 4.61 8.19 60.32
CA SER A 796 5.74 9.12 60.11
C SER A 796 6.68 8.98 61.33
N PRO A 797 7.89 9.56 61.37
CA PRO A 797 8.78 10.06 60.30
C PRO A 797 10.25 9.52 60.45
N MET A 798 11.18 9.98 59.61
CA MET A 798 12.65 10.25 59.85
C MET A 798 13.43 10.17 58.52
N ARG A 799 14.48 10.96 58.23
CA ARG A 799 15.05 12.18 58.86
C ARG A 799 15.80 12.94 57.75
N GLN A 800 15.54 14.23 57.55
CA GLN A 800 16.25 15.05 56.55
C GLN A 800 17.64 15.49 57.04
N SER A 801 18.60 15.56 56.12
CA SER A 801 19.79 16.41 56.25
C SER A 801 19.59 17.69 55.43
N SER A 802 19.99 18.83 55.99
CA SER A 802 19.69 20.17 55.47
C SER A 802 20.70 20.62 54.40
N GLY A 803 20.19 21.00 53.22
CA GLY A 803 20.97 21.59 52.13
C GLY A 803 20.11 22.42 51.18
N THR A 804 20.19 23.75 51.32
CA THR A 804 19.80 24.83 50.39
C THR A 804 18.73 24.55 49.33
N SER A 805 17.52 25.08 49.55
CA SER A 805 16.40 25.02 48.60
C SER A 805 16.64 25.84 47.32
N THR A 806 16.67 25.16 46.17
CA THR A 806 16.37 25.75 44.85
C THR A 806 14.95 25.36 44.42
N PRO A 807 14.22 26.23 43.69
CA PRO A 807 12.86 25.91 43.23
C PRO A 807 12.93 24.92 42.05
N HIS A 808 12.81 23.63 42.35
CA HIS A 808 12.77 22.60 41.30
C HIS A 808 11.46 22.63 40.51
N SER A 809 11.59 22.59 39.19
CA SER A 809 10.51 22.78 38.25
C SER A 809 9.69 21.50 37.99
N THR A 810 8.38 21.64 38.03
CA THR A 810 7.39 20.63 37.56
C THR A 810 7.59 20.23 36.09
N SER A 811 8.29 21.04 35.29
CA SER A 811 8.65 20.72 33.90
C SER A 811 9.60 19.52 33.73
N SER A 812 10.33 19.12 34.78
CA SER A 812 11.32 18.04 34.70
C SER A 812 10.69 16.64 34.61
N HIS A 813 9.56 16.42 35.31
CA HIS A 813 8.86 15.12 35.28
C HIS A 813 8.21 14.81 33.92
N ALA A 814 7.66 15.81 33.22
CA ALA A 814 7.03 15.63 31.92
C ALA A 814 8.02 15.21 30.82
N GLN A 815 9.23 15.80 30.79
CA GLN A 815 10.27 15.41 29.82
C GLN A 815 10.72 13.95 29.99
N ASN A 816 10.72 13.43 31.22
CA ASN A 816 11.13 12.05 31.48
C ASN A 816 10.16 10.99 30.92
N GLN A 817 8.87 11.33 30.71
CA GLN A 817 7.83 10.41 30.23
C GLN A 817 7.62 10.43 28.70
N SER A 818 8.22 11.39 27.98
CA SER A 818 8.08 11.47 26.52
C SER A 818 8.79 10.30 25.83
N SER A 819 8.14 9.68 24.84
CA SER A 819 8.65 8.51 24.11
C SER A 819 7.85 8.21 22.83
N PRO A 820 8.48 7.78 21.72
CA PRO A 820 7.84 7.64 20.40
C PRO A 820 7.05 6.33 20.20
N ILE A 821 6.30 5.89 21.21
CA ILE A 821 5.63 4.57 21.23
C ILE A 821 4.59 4.40 20.10
N PHE A 822 3.81 5.45 19.80
CA PHE A 822 2.88 5.44 18.67
C PHE A 822 3.61 5.49 17.31
N LEU A 823 4.67 6.29 17.18
CA LEU A 823 5.47 6.35 15.95
C LEU A 823 6.11 4.97 15.64
N GLN A 824 6.69 4.31 16.64
CA GLN A 824 7.25 2.96 16.50
C GLN A 824 6.20 1.96 16.01
N TRP A 825 4.94 2.08 16.46
CA TRP A 825 3.84 1.25 15.97
C TRP A 825 3.48 1.56 14.53
N VAL A 826 3.39 2.84 14.14
CA VAL A 826 3.12 3.21 12.75
C VAL A 826 4.25 2.76 11.81
N ASP A 827 5.52 2.79 12.25
CA ASP A 827 6.64 2.20 11.52
C ASP A 827 6.42 0.68 11.33
N CYS A 828 6.04 -0.05 12.38
CA CYS A 828 5.67 -1.47 12.24
C CYS A 828 4.54 -1.68 11.20
N VAL A 829 3.50 -0.83 11.17
CA VAL A 829 2.46 -0.89 10.12
C VAL A 829 3.05 -0.58 8.73
N SER A 830 3.99 0.35 8.62
CA SER A 830 4.71 0.62 7.37
C SER A 830 5.57 -0.57 6.91
N GLN A 831 6.17 -1.34 7.81
CA GLN A 831 6.86 -2.58 7.44
C GLN A 831 5.85 -3.60 6.89
N LEU A 832 4.67 -3.73 7.52
CA LEU A 832 3.62 -4.63 7.02
C LEU A 832 3.07 -4.20 5.65
N LEU A 833 2.94 -2.89 5.38
CA LEU A 833 2.63 -2.36 4.05
C LEU A 833 3.70 -2.73 3.02
N ARG A 834 4.99 -2.61 3.38
CA ARG A 834 6.11 -3.02 2.51
C ARG A 834 6.11 -4.52 2.23
N MET A 835 5.76 -5.34 3.21
CA MET A 835 5.74 -6.80 3.10
C MET A 835 4.51 -7.33 2.35
N TYR A 836 3.36 -6.70 2.55
CA TYR A 836 2.07 -7.08 1.96
C TYR A 836 1.44 -5.91 1.19
N PRO A 837 2.04 -5.48 0.06
CA PRO A 837 1.64 -4.27 -0.67
C PRO A 837 0.21 -4.32 -1.22
N PHE A 838 -0.43 -5.49 -1.27
CA PHE A 838 -1.80 -5.67 -1.74
C PHE A 838 -2.85 -5.82 -0.62
N ALA A 839 -2.43 -5.94 0.65
CA ALA A 839 -3.31 -6.37 1.76
C ALA A 839 -4.02 -5.24 2.53
N PHE A 840 -3.69 -3.97 2.23
CA PHE A 840 -4.14 -2.77 2.94
C PHE A 840 -4.78 -1.74 2.00
N GLU A 841 -5.88 -1.11 2.43
CA GLU A 841 -6.57 -0.06 1.65
C GLU A 841 -5.82 1.28 1.67
N PHE A 842 -5.10 1.56 2.76
CA PHE A 842 -4.36 2.80 2.95
C PHE A 842 -2.89 2.69 2.50
N SER A 843 -2.33 3.81 2.05
CA SER A 843 -0.93 3.93 1.62
C SER A 843 0.00 4.38 2.76
N SER A 844 1.32 4.31 2.52
CA SER A 844 2.34 4.89 3.39
C SER A 844 2.13 6.40 3.62
N VAL A 845 1.60 7.13 2.63
CA VAL A 845 1.32 8.58 2.74
C VAL A 845 0.23 8.88 3.77
N PHE A 846 -0.81 8.04 3.86
CA PHE A 846 -1.84 8.16 4.90
C PHE A 846 -1.25 8.02 6.31
N LEU A 847 -0.29 7.10 6.48
CA LEU A 847 0.39 6.91 7.77
C LEU A 847 1.27 8.12 8.15
N VAL A 848 1.98 8.72 7.19
CA VAL A 848 2.78 9.94 7.43
C VAL A 848 1.87 11.10 7.85
N GLU A 849 0.78 11.37 7.12
CA GLU A 849 -0.12 12.48 7.46
C GLU A 849 -0.86 12.28 8.78
N LEU A 850 -1.22 11.03 9.12
CA LEU A 850 -1.72 10.67 10.45
C LEU A 850 -0.71 11.03 11.54
N VAL A 851 0.56 10.62 11.41
CA VAL A 851 1.60 10.93 12.42
C VAL A 851 1.84 12.43 12.52
N ASP A 852 1.89 13.17 11.41
CA ASP A 852 2.06 14.63 11.43
C ASP A 852 0.88 15.33 12.12
N CYS A 853 -0.34 14.84 11.93
CA CYS A 853 -1.52 15.35 12.63
C CYS A 853 -1.51 15.05 14.13
N VAL A 854 -0.98 13.89 14.55
CA VAL A 854 -0.78 13.54 15.96
C VAL A 854 0.31 14.43 16.59
N LEU A 855 1.48 14.53 15.97
CA LEU A 855 2.61 15.32 16.48
C LEU A 855 2.28 16.82 16.55
N SER A 856 1.56 17.35 15.56
CA SER A 856 1.18 18.77 15.52
C SER A 856 0.14 19.17 16.56
N CYS A 857 -0.55 18.20 17.18
CA CYS A 857 -1.67 18.45 18.10
C CYS A 857 -2.75 19.38 17.49
N ARG A 858 -2.96 19.30 16.17
CA ARG A 858 -3.93 20.12 15.42
C ARG A 858 -5.39 19.78 15.74
N PHE A 859 -5.64 18.54 16.17
CA PHE A 859 -6.97 17.98 16.38
C PHE A 859 -7.10 17.35 17.77
N GLY A 860 -8.34 17.24 18.27
CA GLY A 860 -8.60 16.82 19.66
C GLY A 860 -8.35 15.34 19.95
N ASN A 861 -8.42 14.45 18.94
CA ASN A 861 -8.49 12.99 19.14
C ASN A 861 -7.35 12.43 20.01
N PHE A 862 -6.13 12.93 19.82
CA PHE A 862 -4.90 12.43 20.46
C PHE A 862 -4.44 13.27 21.66
N LEU A 863 -5.33 14.11 22.22
CA LEU A 863 -5.06 14.85 23.45
C LEU A 863 -5.42 14.03 24.70
N CYS A 864 -4.85 14.43 25.84
CA CYS A 864 -4.99 13.79 27.16
C CYS A 864 -4.48 12.34 27.20
N ASN A 865 -4.56 11.70 28.37
CA ASN A 865 -4.03 10.36 28.58
C ASN A 865 -5.11 9.25 28.62
N SER A 866 -6.40 9.61 28.67
CA SER A 866 -7.51 8.65 28.79
C SER A 866 -8.80 9.14 28.12
N GLU A 867 -9.73 8.22 27.86
CA GLU A 867 -11.09 8.56 27.39
C GLU A 867 -11.81 9.47 28.40
N ARG A 868 -11.65 9.17 29.69
CA ARG A 868 -12.18 9.97 30.81
C ARG A 868 -11.68 11.41 30.76
N GLU A 869 -10.38 11.63 30.65
CA GLU A 869 -9.81 12.99 30.61
C GLU A 869 -10.31 13.79 29.40
N ARG A 870 -10.39 13.17 28.21
CA ARG A 870 -10.94 13.85 27.02
C ARG A 870 -12.40 14.25 27.20
N GLN A 871 -13.21 13.42 27.87
CA GLN A 871 -14.58 13.78 28.24
C GLN A 871 -14.60 14.93 29.26
N GLN A 872 -13.77 14.86 30.32
CA GLN A 872 -13.73 15.90 31.37
C GLN A 872 -13.25 17.26 30.84
N ALA A 873 -12.35 17.28 29.86
CA ALA A 873 -11.87 18.50 29.22
C ALA A 873 -12.74 19.01 28.05
N GLY A 874 -13.87 18.35 27.75
CA GLY A 874 -14.78 18.74 26.65
C GLY A 874 -14.16 18.64 25.26
N VAL A 875 -13.14 17.80 25.08
CA VAL A 875 -12.30 17.77 23.85
C VAL A 875 -13.11 17.47 22.59
N TYR A 876 -14.14 16.62 22.71
CA TYR A 876 -14.96 16.20 21.59
C TYR A 876 -15.94 17.28 21.10
N ASP A 877 -16.29 18.23 21.97
CA ASP A 877 -17.19 19.36 21.68
C ASP A 877 -16.40 20.62 21.31
N ALA A 878 -15.17 20.77 21.84
CA ALA A 878 -14.35 21.96 21.66
C ALA A 878 -13.37 21.89 20.48
N CYS A 879 -12.97 20.69 20.03
CA CYS A 879 -11.91 20.51 19.02
C CYS A 879 -12.41 19.79 17.76
N GLY A 880 -11.84 20.14 16.61
CA GLY A 880 -12.04 19.40 15.36
C GLY A 880 -11.50 17.96 15.42
N CYS A 881 -12.13 17.08 14.63
CA CYS A 881 -11.81 15.66 14.52
C CYS A 881 -10.84 15.36 13.36
N LEU A 882 -9.73 14.70 13.67
CA LEU A 882 -8.74 14.27 12.69
C LEU A 882 -9.34 13.38 11.59
N TRP A 883 -10.16 12.41 11.96
CA TRP A 883 -10.72 11.46 10.99
C TRP A 883 -11.62 12.14 9.97
N MET A 884 -12.33 13.20 10.37
CA MET A 884 -13.15 14.01 9.48
C MET A 884 -12.28 14.87 8.56
N TYR A 885 -11.19 15.46 9.06
CA TYR A 885 -10.20 16.14 8.22
C TYR A 885 -9.57 15.20 7.19
N LEU A 886 -9.12 14.01 7.61
CA LEU A 886 -8.54 13.03 6.67
C LEU A 886 -9.58 12.53 5.66
N ALA A 887 -10.86 12.44 6.03
CA ALA A 887 -11.94 12.10 5.10
C ALA A 887 -12.23 13.24 4.10
N ASP A 888 -12.25 14.50 4.55
CA ASP A 888 -12.41 15.70 3.73
C ASP A 888 -11.27 15.85 2.71
N VAL A 889 -10.02 15.66 3.15
CA VAL A 889 -8.83 15.61 2.27
C VAL A 889 -8.96 14.53 1.18
N ARG A 890 -9.59 13.39 1.48
CA ARG A 890 -9.88 12.34 0.48
C ARG A 890 -11.11 12.63 -0.39
N ALA A 891 -11.99 13.55 0.00
CA ALA A 891 -13.31 13.71 -0.62
C ALA A 891 -13.23 14.26 -2.04
N SER A 892 -12.26 15.13 -2.36
CA SER A 892 -12.08 15.70 -3.71
C SER A 892 -11.67 14.65 -4.75
N ASP A 893 -10.82 13.71 -4.35
CA ASP A 893 -10.13 12.77 -5.25
C ASP A 893 -10.67 11.34 -5.15
N GLY A 894 -11.52 11.06 -4.15
CA GLY A 894 -12.06 9.73 -3.88
C GLY A 894 -10.97 8.67 -3.78
N ARG A 895 -11.19 7.52 -4.43
CA ARG A 895 -10.21 6.41 -4.49
C ARG A 895 -8.91 6.76 -5.22
N SER A 896 -8.86 7.85 -5.98
CA SER A 896 -7.64 8.34 -6.62
C SER A 896 -6.79 9.24 -5.71
N HIS A 897 -7.22 9.50 -4.47
CA HIS A 897 -6.44 10.26 -3.49
C HIS A 897 -5.16 9.49 -3.09
N VAL A 898 -4.11 10.23 -2.70
CA VAL A 898 -2.80 9.66 -2.34
C VAL A 898 -2.83 8.75 -1.11
N HIS A 899 -3.86 8.86 -0.27
CA HIS A 899 -4.09 7.98 0.88
C HIS A 899 -4.53 6.57 0.51
N TYR A 900 -5.10 6.36 -0.69
CA TYR A 900 -5.54 5.04 -1.12
C TYR A 900 -4.40 4.28 -1.79
N ASN A 901 -4.16 3.07 -1.29
CA ASN A 901 -3.32 2.09 -1.95
C ASN A 901 -4.04 1.57 -3.20
N HIS A 902 -3.47 1.85 -4.37
CA HIS A 902 -4.05 1.43 -5.66
C HIS A 902 -3.89 -0.07 -5.92
N PHE A 903 -3.03 -0.75 -5.15
CA PHE A 903 -2.80 -2.18 -5.22
C PHE A 903 -3.67 -2.99 -4.24
N TYR A 904 -4.62 -2.36 -3.53
CA TYR A 904 -5.45 -3.08 -2.55
C TYR A 904 -6.34 -4.15 -3.21
N GLU A 905 -6.03 -5.42 -2.94
CA GLU A 905 -6.76 -6.59 -3.45
C GLU A 905 -7.42 -7.35 -2.27
N PRO A 906 -8.57 -6.88 -1.76
CA PRO A 906 -9.22 -7.48 -0.59
C PRO A 906 -9.53 -8.97 -0.77
N SER A 907 -9.86 -9.43 -1.98
CA SER A 907 -10.25 -10.82 -2.25
C SER A 907 -9.14 -11.83 -1.99
N LYS A 908 -7.87 -11.50 -2.26
CA LYS A 908 -6.74 -12.41 -2.02
C LYS A 908 -6.32 -12.45 -0.54
N PHE A 909 -6.54 -11.37 0.20
CA PHE A 909 -6.02 -11.19 1.58
C PHE A 909 -7.12 -11.15 2.65
N GLN A 910 -8.21 -11.92 2.48
CA GLN A 910 -9.26 -12.05 3.51
C GLN A 910 -8.81 -12.81 4.77
N GLY A 911 -7.82 -13.70 4.66
CA GLY A 911 -7.28 -14.45 5.80
C GLY A 911 -6.31 -13.63 6.67
N PRO A 912 -5.83 -14.21 7.79
CA PRO A 912 -4.80 -13.60 8.63
C PRO A 912 -3.46 -13.50 7.89
N LEU A 913 -2.73 -12.41 8.12
CA LEU A 913 -1.36 -12.22 7.63
C LEU A 913 -0.36 -12.79 8.63
N LEU A 914 0.42 -13.79 8.21
CA LEU A 914 1.40 -14.49 9.07
C LEU A 914 2.81 -14.34 8.47
N PRO A 915 3.55 -13.27 8.83
CA PRO A 915 4.87 -13.02 8.26
C PRO A 915 5.90 -14.05 8.73
N PRO A 916 6.66 -14.69 7.81
CA PRO A 916 7.71 -15.62 8.17
C PRO A 916 8.89 -14.89 8.81
N ALA A 917 9.65 -15.57 9.67
CA ALA A 917 10.63 -14.92 10.55
C ALA A 917 11.71 -14.13 9.79
N ALA A 918 12.16 -14.61 8.64
CA ALA A 918 13.14 -13.92 7.79
C ALA A 918 12.59 -12.61 7.16
N ALA A 919 11.28 -12.50 6.94
CA ALA A 919 10.66 -11.29 6.37
C ALA A 919 10.53 -10.15 7.39
N LEU A 920 10.64 -10.47 8.69
CA LEU A 920 10.51 -9.51 9.79
C LEU A 920 11.72 -8.58 9.96
N ALA A 921 12.79 -8.75 9.19
CA ALA A 921 13.90 -7.80 9.13
C ALA A 921 13.39 -6.43 8.63
N PRO A 922 13.37 -5.38 9.48
CA PRO A 922 12.79 -4.10 9.11
C PRO A 922 13.82 -3.22 8.42
N THR A 923 13.35 -2.39 7.49
CA THR A 923 14.15 -1.35 6.84
C THR A 923 13.79 0.01 7.44
N LEU A 924 14.61 1.05 7.22
CA LEU A 924 14.15 2.41 7.50
C LEU A 924 12.87 2.70 6.69
N TRP A 925 11.84 3.25 7.33
CA TRP A 925 10.65 3.78 6.66
C TRP A 925 11.01 5.13 5.98
N PRO A 926 11.22 5.19 4.65
CA PRO A 926 11.86 6.35 4.02
C PRO A 926 10.96 7.58 4.02
N GLN A 927 9.66 7.38 3.79
CA GLN A 927 8.67 8.46 3.71
C GLN A 927 8.50 9.22 5.04
N PHE A 928 8.94 8.68 6.17
CA PHE A 928 8.94 9.39 7.46
C PHE A 928 10.35 9.75 7.97
N HIS A 929 11.30 8.81 7.93
CA HIS A 929 12.62 9.03 8.52
C HIS A 929 13.53 9.90 7.65
N LEU A 930 13.46 9.77 6.32
CA LEU A 930 14.41 10.41 5.40
C LEU A 930 13.85 11.69 4.76
N ARG A 931 12.54 11.93 4.83
CA ARG A 931 11.80 13.00 4.12
C ARG A 931 12.33 14.43 4.24
N TRP A 932 13.14 14.71 5.26
CA TRP A 932 13.72 16.04 5.52
C TRP A 932 15.20 16.09 5.16
N SER A 933 15.97 15.09 5.59
CA SER A 933 17.42 15.04 5.41
C SER A 933 17.82 14.62 4.00
N CYS A 934 17.08 13.69 3.39
CA CYS A 934 17.23 13.23 2.01
C CYS A 934 15.85 13.07 1.33
N PRO A 935 15.24 14.18 0.88
CA PRO A 935 13.87 14.19 0.36
C PRO A 935 13.70 13.40 -0.95
N SER A 936 14.74 13.32 -1.78
CA SER A 936 14.76 12.50 -3.01
C SER A 936 14.54 11.03 -2.72
N GLU A 937 15.18 10.50 -1.68
CA GLU A 937 15.11 9.08 -1.32
C GLU A 937 13.79 8.74 -0.61
N ALA A 938 13.17 9.72 0.06
CA ALA A 938 11.81 9.58 0.58
C ALA A 938 10.73 9.53 -0.51
N GLN A 939 11.03 9.99 -1.74
CA GLN A 939 10.10 10.08 -2.86
C GLN A 939 10.08 8.85 -3.79
N ALA A 940 10.84 7.78 -3.48
CA ALA A 940 11.01 6.58 -4.32
C ALA A 940 9.72 5.77 -4.66
N GLY A 941 8.54 6.24 -4.27
CA GLY A 941 7.24 5.70 -4.67
C GLY A 941 6.77 6.11 -6.07
N GLU A 942 7.68 6.40 -7.01
CA GLU A 942 7.34 6.86 -8.36
C GLU A 942 6.32 5.96 -9.08
N ILE A 943 6.38 4.64 -8.84
CA ILE A 943 5.45 3.66 -9.42
C ILE A 943 4.01 3.90 -8.94
N GLU A 944 3.78 4.10 -7.64
CA GLU A 944 2.44 4.40 -7.10
C GLU A 944 1.90 5.70 -7.69
N VAL A 945 2.74 6.73 -7.76
CA VAL A 945 2.37 8.04 -8.34
C VAL A 945 2.02 7.89 -9.82
N HIS A 946 2.80 7.10 -10.56
CA HIS A 946 2.57 6.83 -11.98
C HIS A 946 1.27 6.05 -12.21
N CYS A 947 1.04 4.96 -11.47
CA CYS A 947 -0.20 4.19 -11.53
C CYS A 947 -1.43 5.04 -11.17
N ARG A 948 -1.32 5.90 -10.15
CA ARG A 948 -2.37 6.85 -9.75
C ARG A 948 -2.68 7.88 -10.83
N ASN A 949 -1.66 8.45 -11.46
CA ASN A 949 -1.81 9.39 -12.57
C ASN A 949 -2.45 8.72 -13.80
N MET A 950 -2.05 7.48 -14.11
CA MET A 950 -2.66 6.67 -15.18
C MET A 950 -4.12 6.33 -14.88
N ALA A 951 -4.46 5.95 -13.65
CA ALA A 951 -5.83 5.68 -13.22
C ALA A 951 -6.73 6.92 -13.29
N LYS A 952 -6.24 8.10 -12.86
CA LYS A 952 -6.95 9.38 -13.03
C LYS A 952 -7.26 9.64 -14.51
N LYS A 953 -6.25 9.50 -15.38
CA LYS A 953 -6.41 9.70 -16.84
C LYS A 953 -7.39 8.70 -17.48
N ILE A 954 -7.40 7.44 -17.03
CA ILE A 954 -8.39 6.44 -17.49
C ILE A 954 -9.81 6.85 -17.06
N CYS A 955 -10.01 7.32 -15.83
CA CYS A 955 -11.30 7.80 -15.34
C CYS A 955 -11.80 9.03 -16.13
N GLU A 956 -10.92 9.98 -16.45
CA GLU A 956 -11.24 11.13 -17.30
C GLU A 956 -11.63 10.71 -18.72
N LEU A 957 -10.88 9.78 -19.34
CA LEU A 957 -11.19 9.24 -20.66
C LEU A 957 -12.51 8.47 -20.68
N GLN A 958 -12.82 7.71 -19.62
CA GLN A 958 -14.09 6.98 -19.50
C GLN A 958 -15.29 7.95 -19.42
N LYS A 959 -15.20 9.02 -18.62
CA LYS A 959 -16.23 10.08 -18.58
C LYS A 959 -16.37 10.80 -19.92
N ALA A 960 -15.25 11.06 -20.61
CA ALA A 960 -15.27 11.67 -21.94
C ALA A 960 -15.95 10.77 -22.98
N LYS A 961 -15.71 9.45 -22.92
CA LYS A 961 -16.39 8.45 -23.74
C LYS A 961 -17.90 8.46 -23.48
N GLU A 962 -18.33 8.39 -22.21
CA GLU A 962 -19.76 8.40 -21.84
C GLU A 962 -20.48 9.67 -22.31
N MET A 963 -19.83 10.85 -22.20
CA MET A 963 -20.37 12.11 -22.75
C MET A 963 -20.41 12.13 -24.28
N ALA A 964 -19.48 11.46 -24.97
CA ALA A 964 -19.49 11.33 -26.42
C ALA A 964 -20.60 10.39 -26.89
N GLU A 965 -20.77 9.23 -26.25
CA GLU A 965 -21.85 8.27 -26.54
C GLU A 965 -23.24 8.87 -26.30
N ALA A 966 -23.40 9.70 -25.26
CA ALA A 966 -24.64 10.46 -25.03
C ALA A 966 -24.94 11.44 -26.18
N LYS A 967 -23.93 12.18 -26.66
CA LYS A 967 -24.08 13.09 -27.82
C LYS A 967 -24.35 12.35 -29.12
N VAL A 968 -23.74 11.18 -29.33
CA VAL A 968 -24.02 10.34 -30.51
C VAL A 968 -25.51 9.97 -30.55
N LYS A 969 -26.06 9.47 -29.43
CA LYS A 969 -27.50 9.15 -29.33
C LYS A 969 -28.41 10.36 -29.57
N GLU A 970 -28.03 11.53 -29.06
CA GLU A 970 -28.75 12.78 -29.34
C GLU A 970 -28.71 13.13 -30.84
N THR A 971 -27.54 13.03 -31.48
CA THR A 971 -27.42 13.28 -32.93
C THR A 971 -28.18 12.23 -33.76
N GLU A 972 -28.17 10.95 -33.39
CA GLU A 972 -28.94 9.90 -34.05
C GLU A 972 -30.44 10.20 -34.02
N ALA A 973 -30.98 10.61 -32.86
CA ALA A 973 -32.37 11.02 -32.73
C ALA A 973 -32.72 12.24 -33.61
N THR A 974 -31.84 13.24 -33.70
CA THR A 974 -32.06 14.39 -34.60
C THR A 974 -31.99 14.00 -36.08
N VAL A 975 -31.07 13.11 -36.46
CA VAL A 975 -30.95 12.57 -37.84
C VAL A 975 -32.18 11.76 -38.20
N GLU A 976 -32.71 10.94 -37.30
CA GLU A 976 -33.94 10.20 -37.53
C GLU A 976 -35.14 11.14 -37.76
N SER A 977 -35.30 12.17 -36.91
CA SER A 977 -36.33 13.21 -37.08
C SER A 977 -36.25 13.90 -38.45
N LEU A 978 -35.05 14.39 -38.82
CA LEU A 978 -34.81 15.02 -40.12
C LEU A 978 -35.04 14.05 -41.29
N SER A 979 -34.78 12.74 -41.11
CA SER A 979 -35.06 11.72 -42.13
C SER A 979 -36.56 11.52 -42.35
N VAL A 980 -37.40 11.69 -41.32
CA VAL A 980 -38.85 11.64 -41.41
C VAL A 980 -39.38 12.88 -42.12
N GLU A 981 -38.90 14.07 -41.76
CA GLU A 981 -39.22 15.33 -42.45
C GLU A 981 -38.89 15.27 -43.94
N LEU A 982 -37.68 14.81 -44.30
CA LEU A 982 -37.26 14.65 -45.70
C LEU A 982 -38.11 13.63 -46.48
N ARG A 983 -38.65 12.59 -45.83
CA ARG A 983 -39.61 11.67 -46.48
C ARG A 983 -40.95 12.38 -46.75
N ASN A 984 -41.45 13.17 -45.80
CA ASN A 984 -42.69 13.93 -45.94
C ASN A 984 -42.59 15.01 -47.04
N GLU A 985 -41.44 15.69 -47.14
CA GLU A 985 -41.18 16.66 -48.20
C GLU A 985 -41.11 15.98 -49.59
N LYS A 986 -40.44 14.82 -49.70
CA LYS A 986 -40.40 14.03 -50.95
C LYS A 986 -41.80 13.60 -51.43
N LEU A 987 -42.69 13.21 -50.51
CA LEU A 987 -44.09 12.87 -50.80
C LEU A 987 -44.90 14.10 -51.27
N SER A 988 -44.63 15.26 -50.69
CA SER A 988 -45.25 16.52 -51.10
C SER A 988 -44.79 16.94 -52.51
N ASN A 989 -43.50 16.75 -52.81
CA ASN A 989 -42.89 17.10 -54.09
C ASN A 989 -43.30 16.11 -55.22
N SER A 990 -43.51 14.83 -54.93
CA SER A 990 -44.09 13.89 -55.91
C SER A 990 -45.53 14.26 -56.26
N SER A 991 -46.35 14.61 -55.27
CA SER A 991 -47.72 15.12 -55.49
C SER A 991 -47.71 16.36 -56.38
N ALA A 992 -46.86 17.36 -56.08
CA ALA A 992 -46.71 18.56 -56.91
C ALA A 992 -46.28 18.24 -58.37
N ARG A 993 -45.40 17.25 -58.57
CA ARG A 993 -44.99 16.79 -59.90
C ARG A 993 -46.13 16.11 -60.67
N ASP A 994 -47.00 15.37 -59.99
CA ASP A 994 -48.17 14.76 -60.63
C ASP A 994 -49.23 15.81 -60.99
N TRP A 995 -49.45 16.83 -60.13
CA TRP A 995 -50.25 18.01 -60.49
C TRP A 995 -49.72 18.69 -61.77
N VAL A 996 -48.41 18.94 -61.88
CA VAL A 996 -47.81 19.52 -63.10
C VAL A 996 -48.02 18.64 -64.34
N ARG A 997 -48.00 17.29 -64.20
CA ARG A 997 -48.31 16.36 -65.30
C ARG A 997 -49.77 16.43 -65.73
N ILE A 998 -50.69 16.55 -64.78
CA ILE A 998 -52.13 16.72 -65.04
C ILE A 998 -52.34 18.05 -65.79
N THR A 999 -51.83 19.16 -65.25
CA THR A 999 -51.94 20.49 -65.90
C THR A 999 -51.37 20.47 -67.32
N LYS A 1000 -50.20 19.86 -67.56
CA LYS A 1000 -49.64 19.73 -68.92
C LYS A 1000 -50.55 18.93 -69.87
N ARG A 1001 -51.25 17.89 -69.40
CA ARG A 1001 -52.23 17.15 -70.22
C ARG A 1001 -53.46 18.00 -70.54
N GLU A 1002 -53.92 18.80 -69.59
CA GLU A 1002 -55.03 19.74 -69.78
C GLU A 1002 -54.65 20.86 -70.75
N THR A 1003 -53.48 21.50 -70.59
CA THR A 1003 -52.95 22.48 -71.56
C THR A 1003 -52.83 21.87 -72.96
N ALA A 1004 -52.41 20.60 -73.08
CA ALA A 1004 -52.33 19.90 -74.37
C ALA A 1004 -53.72 19.51 -74.95
N ALA A 1005 -54.75 19.37 -74.11
CA ALA A 1005 -56.14 19.19 -74.55
C ALA A 1005 -56.72 20.53 -75.02
N ILE A 1006 -56.52 21.61 -74.26
CA ILE A 1006 -56.90 22.98 -74.62
C ILE A 1006 -56.22 23.39 -75.93
N LYS A 1007 -54.92 23.13 -76.10
CA LYS A 1007 -54.18 23.41 -77.35
C LYS A 1007 -54.78 22.70 -78.57
N ARG A 1008 -55.23 21.44 -78.41
CA ARG A 1008 -55.95 20.70 -79.47
C ARG A 1008 -57.33 21.28 -79.76
N ALA A 1009 -58.08 21.68 -78.72
CA ALA A 1009 -59.38 22.32 -78.88
C ALA A 1009 -59.28 23.65 -79.64
N VAL A 1010 -58.33 24.53 -79.27
CA VAL A 1010 -58.07 25.81 -79.94
C VAL A 1010 -57.65 25.60 -81.40
N GLN A 1011 -56.80 24.61 -81.69
CA GLN A 1011 -56.41 24.26 -83.07
C GLN A 1011 -57.59 23.74 -83.90
N SER A 1012 -58.55 23.02 -83.30
CA SER A 1012 -59.75 22.53 -84.01
C SER A 1012 -60.75 23.62 -84.39
N LEU A 1013 -60.63 24.82 -83.80
CA LEU A 1013 -61.46 26.00 -84.10
C LEU A 1013 -60.86 26.92 -85.17
N GLY A 1014 -59.77 26.51 -85.84
CA GLY A 1014 -59.18 27.24 -86.98
C GLY A 1014 -58.27 28.42 -86.59
N CYS A 1015 -58.06 28.68 -85.29
CA CYS A 1015 -57.20 29.75 -84.82
C CYS A 1015 -55.72 29.32 -84.78
N LYS A 1016 -54.86 30.00 -85.55
CA LYS A 1016 -53.40 29.93 -85.35
C LYS A 1016 -53.01 30.78 -84.14
N VAL A 1017 -52.52 30.13 -83.08
CA VAL A 1017 -51.94 30.82 -81.92
C VAL A 1017 -50.46 30.44 -81.82
N HIS A 1018 -49.58 31.45 -81.92
CA HIS A 1018 -48.16 31.29 -81.59
C HIS A 1018 -47.99 31.52 -80.09
N PHE A 1019 -47.39 30.54 -79.41
CA PHE A 1019 -46.95 30.67 -78.03
C PHE A 1019 -45.41 30.64 -78.03
N SER A 1020 -44.80 31.65 -77.40
CA SER A 1020 -43.38 31.64 -77.06
C SER A 1020 -43.09 30.59 -75.98
N GLU A 1021 -41.87 30.06 -75.92
CA GLU A 1021 -41.46 29.16 -74.83
C GLU A 1021 -41.00 29.91 -73.57
N ASP A 1022 -40.87 31.24 -73.63
CA ASP A 1022 -40.75 32.09 -72.44
C ASP A 1022 -42.15 32.45 -71.91
N GLY A 1023 -42.37 32.15 -70.62
CA GLY A 1023 -43.66 32.06 -69.96
C GLY A 1023 -44.36 33.37 -69.59
N ASP A 1024 -44.30 34.41 -70.43
CA ASP A 1024 -45.05 35.67 -70.24
C ASP A 1024 -46.00 35.93 -71.41
N CYS A 1025 -47.24 35.46 -71.28
CA CYS A 1025 -48.34 35.86 -72.17
C CYS A 1025 -48.97 37.17 -71.68
N ILE A 1026 -48.30 38.29 -71.92
CA ILE A 1026 -48.86 39.62 -71.69
C ILE A 1026 -49.92 39.91 -72.76
N VAL A 1027 -51.19 39.91 -72.36
CA VAL A 1027 -52.27 40.59 -73.08
C VAL A 1027 -52.63 41.83 -72.27
N SER A 1028 -51.90 42.92 -72.49
CA SER A 1028 -52.22 44.22 -71.94
C SER A 1028 -53.21 44.95 -72.84
N ILE A 1029 -54.41 45.23 -72.30
CA ILE A 1029 -55.19 46.38 -72.71
C ILE A 1029 -55.26 47.29 -71.48
N GLU A 1030 -54.61 48.44 -71.59
CA GLU A 1030 -54.55 49.45 -70.54
C GLU A 1030 -55.93 50.08 -70.33
N ASN A 1031 -56.30 50.35 -69.08
CA ASN A 1031 -56.74 51.69 -68.69
C ASN A 1031 -56.81 51.90 -67.17
N ASN A 1032 -55.81 52.61 -66.67
CA ASN A 1032 -55.89 53.76 -65.76
C ASN A 1032 -57.05 53.90 -64.73
N SER A 1033 -56.58 54.11 -63.49
CA SER A 1033 -56.83 55.29 -62.64
C SER A 1033 -57.83 55.25 -61.47
N THR A 1034 -57.37 55.88 -60.37
CA THR A 1034 -58.10 56.50 -59.24
C THR A 1034 -58.98 55.59 -58.37
N GLU A 1035 -58.69 55.32 -57.10
CA GLU A 1035 -58.42 56.17 -55.90
C GLU A 1035 -59.61 56.08 -54.91
N ILE A 1036 -59.34 56.37 -53.62
CA ILE A 1036 -60.23 56.58 -52.44
C ILE A 1036 -59.96 55.59 -51.27
N PRO A 1037 -59.97 56.03 -49.99
CA PRO A 1037 -58.90 55.61 -49.05
C PRO A 1037 -59.35 55.20 -47.62
N GLN A 1038 -58.34 55.06 -46.74
CA GLN A 1038 -58.37 55.13 -45.25
C GLN A 1038 -58.89 53.94 -44.41
N LYS A 1039 -57.91 53.16 -43.88
CA LYS A 1039 -57.53 52.92 -42.45
C LYS A 1039 -58.52 53.33 -41.31
N PRO A 1040 -58.44 52.76 -40.08
CA PRO A 1040 -57.26 52.15 -39.39
C PRO A 1040 -57.54 50.73 -38.81
N LEU A 1041 -56.75 50.03 -37.96
CA LEU A 1041 -55.71 50.31 -36.94
C LEU A 1041 -54.86 49.01 -36.79
N PHE A 1042 -53.52 48.95 -36.92
CA PHE A 1042 -52.46 49.12 -35.90
C PHE A 1042 -52.69 48.37 -34.56
N SER A 1043 -51.69 47.76 -33.88
CA SER A 1043 -50.23 47.60 -34.11
C SER A 1043 -49.61 46.61 -33.11
N VAL A 1044 -48.29 46.35 -33.22
CA VAL A 1044 -47.24 46.18 -32.16
C VAL A 1044 -46.25 45.05 -32.52
N SER A 1045 -44.92 45.19 -32.51
CA SER A 1045 -43.99 46.29 -32.89
C SER A 1045 -42.56 45.73 -32.87
N ASP A 1046 -41.66 46.25 -33.71
CA ASP A 1046 -40.23 45.90 -33.72
C ASP A 1046 -39.49 46.15 -32.39
N MET A 1047 -38.41 45.37 -32.17
CA MET A 1047 -37.11 45.94 -31.81
C MET A 1047 -35.99 45.26 -32.62
N GLN A 1048 -35.11 46.09 -33.19
CA GLN A 1048 -33.96 45.66 -34.00
C GLN A 1048 -32.63 45.83 -33.24
N SER A 1049 -31.65 44.99 -33.60
CA SER A 1049 -30.23 45.30 -33.93
C SER A 1049 -29.32 44.12 -33.53
N GLY A 1050 -28.32 43.68 -34.30
CA GLY A 1050 -27.96 44.00 -35.69
C GLY A 1050 -26.53 43.55 -36.04
N GLY A 1051 -26.38 42.80 -37.15
CA GLY A 1051 -25.26 42.83 -38.14
C GLY A 1051 -23.80 42.51 -37.72
N TYR A 1052 -22.83 42.16 -38.59
CA TYR A 1052 -22.74 41.90 -40.06
C TYR A 1052 -21.69 40.75 -40.25
N PHE A 1053 -21.86 39.74 -41.13
CA PHE A 1053 -21.28 39.58 -42.50
C PHE A 1053 -19.73 39.70 -42.63
N THR A 1054 -18.97 39.01 -43.51
CA THR A 1054 -19.19 38.37 -44.84
C THR A 1054 -18.23 37.19 -45.15
N HIS A 1055 -18.71 36.21 -45.94
CA HIS A 1055 -18.14 35.52 -47.13
C HIS A 1055 -16.62 35.54 -47.48
N ASP A 1056 -16.08 34.39 -47.93
CA ASP A 1056 -15.81 34.13 -49.38
C ASP A 1056 -15.50 32.64 -49.72
N GLU A 1057 -15.52 32.29 -51.02
CA GLU A 1057 -15.27 30.95 -51.62
C GLU A 1057 -13.74 30.63 -51.72
N GLN A 1058 -13.19 29.49 -52.18
CA GLN A 1058 -13.53 28.62 -53.32
C GLN A 1058 -12.67 27.31 -53.34
N SER A 1059 -13.11 26.29 -54.11
CA SER A 1059 -12.39 25.14 -54.73
C SER A 1059 -10.99 24.68 -54.21
N ASP A 1060 -10.65 23.39 -54.16
CA ASP A 1060 -10.86 22.41 -55.25
C ASP A 1060 -10.79 20.94 -54.78
N ASN A 1061 -11.29 20.01 -55.61
CA ASN A 1061 -11.42 18.58 -55.27
C ASN A 1061 -10.84 17.69 -56.38
N THR A 1062 -9.96 16.74 -56.07
CA THR A 1062 -9.50 15.73 -57.05
C THR A 1062 -9.56 14.32 -56.49
N MET A 1063 -10.34 13.47 -57.16
CA MET A 1063 -10.60 12.08 -56.78
C MET A 1063 -9.75 11.11 -57.60
N SER A 1064 -9.26 10.04 -56.98
CA SER A 1064 -9.04 8.77 -57.69
C SER A 1064 -9.34 7.58 -56.79
N ARG A 1065 -9.87 6.51 -57.39
CA ARG A 1065 -10.51 5.36 -56.71
C ARG A 1065 -9.61 4.14 -56.73
N PHE A 1066 -9.79 3.27 -55.74
CA PHE A 1066 -9.98 1.80 -55.89
C PHE A 1066 -10.56 1.32 -54.54
N ALA A 1067 -11.46 0.35 -54.39
CA ALA A 1067 -12.46 -0.34 -55.21
C ALA A 1067 -13.16 -1.31 -54.23
N HIS A 1068 -14.46 -1.57 -54.40
CA HIS A 1068 -15.24 -2.38 -53.45
C HIS A 1068 -15.25 -3.89 -53.80
N THR A 1069 -15.01 -4.74 -52.78
CA THR A 1069 -15.73 -5.98 -52.35
C THR A 1069 -16.37 -6.93 -53.39
N PRO A 1070 -16.42 -8.27 -53.13
CA PRO A 1070 -17.62 -8.83 -52.49
C PRO A 1070 -17.44 -10.06 -51.54
N HIS A 1071 -18.33 -10.16 -50.52
CA HIS A 1071 -19.05 -11.33 -49.93
C HIS A 1071 -18.29 -12.62 -49.48
N ASP A 1072 -18.68 -13.41 -48.45
CA ASP A 1072 -19.83 -13.47 -47.47
C ASP A 1072 -19.27 -13.75 -46.03
N GLY A 1073 -20.00 -13.89 -44.89
CA GLY A 1073 -21.44 -13.89 -44.50
C GLY A 1073 -21.63 -13.23 -43.09
N VAL A 1074 -22.74 -13.24 -42.34
CA VAL A 1074 -23.82 -14.21 -41.96
C VAL A 1074 -23.36 -15.26 -40.93
N ASP A 1075 -23.80 -15.34 -39.65
CA ASP A 1075 -24.71 -14.54 -38.79
C ASP A 1075 -24.33 -14.70 -37.28
N ASP A 1076 -24.71 -13.69 -36.47
CA ASP A 1076 -25.23 -13.68 -35.07
C ASP A 1076 -24.51 -14.24 -33.81
N ASP A 1077 -24.63 -13.43 -32.73
CA ASP A 1077 -24.74 -13.71 -31.27
C ASP A 1077 -23.67 -14.58 -30.53
N ASP A 1078 -23.30 -14.33 -29.27
CA ASP A 1078 -23.48 -13.23 -28.29
C ASP A 1078 -22.37 -13.43 -27.22
N ASP A 1079 -21.64 -12.38 -26.80
CA ASP A 1079 -20.67 -12.51 -25.70
C ASP A 1079 -20.54 -11.24 -24.83
N SER A 1080 -21.02 -11.35 -23.60
CA SER A 1080 -21.07 -10.30 -22.58
C SER A 1080 -19.70 -10.01 -21.91
N GLY A 1081 -18.68 -9.69 -22.71
CA GLY A 1081 -17.35 -9.30 -22.24
C GLY A 1081 -17.28 -7.84 -21.76
N SER A 1082 -17.05 -7.61 -20.46
CA SER A 1082 -16.97 -6.26 -19.89
C SER A 1082 -15.85 -5.38 -20.52
N PRO A 1083 -16.09 -4.11 -20.92
CA PRO A 1083 -15.12 -3.33 -21.72
C PRO A 1083 -13.84 -2.85 -21.01
N MET A 1084 -13.62 -3.20 -19.74
CA MET A 1084 -12.52 -2.65 -18.92
C MET A 1084 -11.16 -3.33 -19.16
N ASN A 1085 -11.13 -4.60 -19.56
CA ASN A 1085 -9.87 -5.35 -19.64
C ASN A 1085 -9.04 -5.09 -20.92
N SER A 1086 -9.63 -4.58 -22.00
CA SER A 1086 -8.88 -4.23 -23.22
C SER A 1086 -8.21 -2.84 -23.14
N VAL A 1087 -8.71 -1.93 -22.29
CA VAL A 1087 -8.24 -0.53 -22.21
C VAL A 1087 -6.97 -0.38 -21.35
N CYS A 1088 -6.76 -1.25 -20.36
CA CYS A 1088 -5.53 -1.24 -19.56
C CYS A 1088 -4.27 -1.68 -20.35
N GLY A 1089 -4.42 -2.39 -21.46
CA GLY A 1089 -3.29 -2.83 -22.28
C GLY A 1089 -2.60 -1.71 -23.05
N SER A 1090 -3.32 -0.65 -23.44
CA SER A 1090 -2.84 0.36 -24.40
C SER A 1090 -2.26 1.64 -23.78
N LEU A 1091 -2.28 1.79 -22.44
CA LEU A 1091 -2.07 3.10 -21.78
C LEU A 1091 -0.81 3.21 -20.90
N CYS A 1092 0.06 2.20 -20.86
CA CYS A 1092 1.41 2.38 -20.29
C CYS A 1092 2.23 3.35 -21.16
N PRO A 1093 2.64 4.54 -20.67
CA PRO A 1093 3.42 5.51 -21.46
C PRO A 1093 4.88 5.07 -21.70
N LEU A 1094 5.25 3.89 -21.21
CA LEU A 1094 6.55 3.24 -21.41
C LEU A 1094 6.43 1.94 -22.25
N ARG A 1095 5.25 1.66 -22.83
CA ARG A 1095 5.10 0.71 -23.94
C ARG A 1095 5.61 1.33 -25.24
N THR A 1096 6.31 0.56 -26.07
CA THR A 1096 6.51 0.94 -27.49
C THR A 1096 5.22 0.72 -28.28
N ARG A 1097 5.17 1.23 -29.52
CA ARG A 1097 4.01 1.07 -30.43
C ARG A 1097 3.66 -0.40 -30.75
N ASP A 1098 4.57 -1.30 -30.39
CA ASP A 1098 4.59 -2.73 -30.69
C ASP A 1098 4.23 -3.58 -29.44
N GLY A 1099 3.82 -2.94 -28.33
CA GLY A 1099 3.25 -3.61 -27.15
C GLY A 1099 4.24 -4.10 -26.09
N GLY A 1100 5.55 -3.97 -26.30
CA GLY A 1100 6.58 -4.32 -25.30
C GLY A 1100 6.72 -3.27 -24.20
N CYS A 1101 6.85 -3.71 -22.93
CA CYS A 1101 7.17 -2.84 -21.79
C CYS A 1101 8.70 -2.72 -21.64
N ARG A 1102 9.23 -1.51 -21.45
CA ARG A 1102 10.68 -1.26 -21.31
C ARG A 1102 11.33 -1.75 -20.00
N TRP A 1103 10.67 -2.59 -19.20
CA TRP A 1103 11.29 -3.20 -18.01
C TRP A 1103 12.40 -4.18 -18.45
N PRO A 1104 13.62 -4.18 -17.85
CA PRO A 1104 14.06 -3.47 -16.65
C PRO A 1104 14.82 -2.15 -16.90
N HIS A 1105 14.84 -1.63 -18.13
CA HIS A 1105 15.56 -0.41 -18.51
C HIS A 1105 14.72 0.88 -18.42
N ALA A 1106 13.45 0.76 -18.07
CA ALA A 1106 12.55 1.86 -17.72
C ALA A 1106 12.83 2.38 -16.30
N GLY A 1107 12.65 3.68 -16.07
CA GLY A 1107 12.89 4.29 -14.75
C GLY A 1107 12.14 3.60 -13.60
N CYS A 1108 10.92 3.11 -13.85
CA CYS A 1108 10.14 2.35 -12.87
C CYS A 1108 10.85 1.09 -12.32
N ALA A 1109 11.86 0.55 -13.01
CA ALA A 1109 12.66 -0.59 -12.53
C ALA A 1109 13.83 -0.19 -11.61
N GLN A 1110 14.25 1.07 -11.64
CA GLN A 1110 15.45 1.54 -10.94
C GLN A 1110 15.20 2.08 -9.53
N PHE A 1111 13.95 2.41 -9.17
CA PHE A 1111 13.60 2.99 -7.87
C PHE A 1111 13.33 1.96 -6.74
N GLY A 1112 13.44 0.66 -7.02
CA GLY A 1112 13.06 -0.42 -6.09
C GLY A 1112 14.04 -0.74 -4.95
N SER A 1113 15.26 -0.19 -4.93
CA SER A 1113 16.24 -0.45 -3.85
C SER A 1113 17.13 0.74 -3.54
N GLN A 1114 16.65 1.62 -2.65
CA GLN A 1114 17.48 2.66 -2.03
C GLN A 1114 17.94 2.26 -0.62
N PHE A 1115 18.42 1.01 -0.50
CA PHE A 1115 19.70 0.71 0.16
C PHE A 1115 20.18 -0.69 -0.28
N ILE A 1116 21.49 -0.81 -0.46
CA ILE A 1116 22.24 -1.92 -1.07
C ILE A 1116 21.81 -3.34 -0.66
N GLY A 1117 21.71 -4.23 -1.65
CA GLY A 1117 22.19 -5.62 -1.51
C GLY A 1117 21.17 -6.76 -1.48
N LEU A 1118 19.91 -6.53 -1.13
CA LEU A 1118 18.90 -7.60 -1.06
C LEU A 1118 17.68 -7.28 -1.94
N LYS A 1119 17.66 -7.89 -3.13
CA LYS A 1119 16.48 -7.97 -4.00
C LYS A 1119 15.45 -8.87 -3.31
N ALA A 1120 14.56 -8.28 -2.52
CA ALA A 1120 13.50 -8.99 -1.81
C ALA A 1120 12.62 -9.77 -2.81
N ASN A 1121 12.84 -11.07 -2.90
CA ASN A 1121 11.99 -11.95 -3.68
C ASN A 1121 10.73 -12.24 -2.85
N PHE A 1122 9.66 -11.47 -3.07
CA PHE A 1122 8.40 -11.61 -2.33
C PHE A 1122 7.82 -13.04 -2.44
N ASP A 1123 7.92 -13.64 -3.63
CA ASP A 1123 7.62 -15.05 -3.90
C ASP A 1123 8.45 -16.04 -3.06
N ALA A 1124 9.67 -15.67 -2.65
CA ALA A 1124 10.48 -16.51 -1.76
C ALA A 1124 10.05 -16.38 -0.30
N PHE A 1125 9.58 -15.21 0.13
CA PHE A 1125 9.02 -15.04 1.47
C PHE A 1125 7.71 -15.83 1.64
N ASP A 1126 6.82 -15.84 0.65
CA ASP A 1126 5.60 -16.67 0.67
C ASP A 1126 5.88 -18.19 0.64
N ARG A 1127 7.12 -18.60 0.34
CA ARG A 1127 7.58 -20.00 0.34
C ARG A 1127 8.37 -20.41 1.59
N LEU A 1128 8.68 -19.47 2.49
CA LEU A 1128 9.29 -19.78 3.80
C LEU A 1128 8.21 -20.22 4.78
N SER A 1129 8.46 -21.32 5.50
CA SER A 1129 7.45 -21.83 6.42
C SER A 1129 7.46 -21.05 7.73
N ILE A 1130 6.29 -20.96 8.37
CA ILE A 1130 6.13 -20.47 9.74
C ILE A 1130 6.95 -21.26 10.79
N TYR A 1131 7.48 -22.43 10.43
CA TYR A 1131 8.25 -23.31 11.31
C TYR A 1131 9.76 -23.02 11.27
N ASP A 1132 10.22 -22.26 10.28
CA ASP A 1132 11.61 -21.79 10.16
C ASP A 1132 11.81 -20.59 11.10
N SER A 1133 11.90 -20.85 12.41
CA SER A 1133 11.70 -19.85 13.47
C SER A 1133 12.95 -19.50 14.28
N TYR A 1134 13.02 -18.25 14.75
CA TYR A 1134 14.06 -17.74 15.67
C TYR A 1134 13.95 -18.25 17.12
N PHE A 1135 12.91 -19.02 17.44
CA PHE A 1135 12.58 -19.44 18.80
C PHE A 1135 12.34 -20.95 18.84
N GLU A 1136 13.42 -21.73 18.70
CA GLU A 1136 13.40 -23.12 19.14
C GLU A 1136 13.14 -23.16 20.67
N PRO A 1137 12.28 -24.07 21.15
CA PRO A 1137 12.12 -24.29 22.59
C PRO A 1137 13.37 -25.00 23.15
N GLN A 1138 13.94 -24.43 24.21
CA GLN A 1138 14.86 -25.14 25.13
C GLN A 1138 14.06 -25.92 26.18
#